data_AF-A0A9Q6MWE2-F1
#
_entry.id   AF-A0A9Q6MWE2-F1
#
_cell.length_a   1.000
_cell.length_b   1.000
_cell.length_c   1.000
_cell.angle_alpha   90.00
_cell.angle_beta   90.00
_cell.angle_gamma   90.00
#
_symmetry.space_group_name_H-M   'P 1'
#
loop_
_entity.id
_entity.type
_entity.pdbx_description
1 polymer ?
#
loop_
_entity_poly.entity_id
_entity_poly.type
_entity_poly.pdbx_seq_one_letter_code
_entity_poly.pdbx_strand_id
1 'polypeptide(L)'
;MRKPTDKSVKGRYLDLLSEQFNNKEELATEIINLESILELPKGTEHFVSDLHGEFHAFQHVLRNGSGNVRSKINDIFQDTLTRREINEFAALVYYPEEKLKLIKNSFNSKSELNEWYITTINRLIKLITYASSKYTRTKLRKSLPKNYVFIIEELLYKSNKYNNKQSYYEKLINQIIELEQSDDLIIGLSFTVQHLVVNHLHVVGDIYDRGPEPDKIMETLIAYPSVDIQWGNHDVLWIGAYAGSKVCLANLLRICARYDNLDIIEDAYGINLRPLLTLAEKYYDGSNLAFRPKNPEALTDPELEQITKIHQAIAIIQFKLEAPIIKRRPTFEMEERLVLESIDYEKNEATLYGKTYTLDNTCFQTIDPEDPNKLIEEEAEVMDKLLLSVQQSEKLKRHMTFLMQKGKLYLPYNGNLLIHGCIPVDENGEMESMTIDGVKHYGRDLLDHFEDYVRVAFDHKDIEDDLATDLVWYLWTGKYSSLFGKRAMTTFERYFIKDKSAHKETKNPYYHLREDVNMCRKMLKDFGLDPDQGHIINGHTPVKEIDGENPIKAEGKMIVIDGGFSKSYQSTTGIAGYTLLYNSFGMQLVAHQHFNSKKHVLLNGADELSIRRVVDKELKRKKIRDTNTGQEIQEKIDILKELMHDRYVN
;
A
#
# COMPACT_ATOMS: atom_id res chain seq x y z
N MET A 1 25.95 20.22 -39.31
CA MET A 1 25.50 18.84 -39.11
C MET A 1 23.99 18.78 -39.37
N ARG A 2 23.53 18.03 -40.38
CA ARG A 2 22.08 17.87 -40.65
C ARG A 2 21.49 16.95 -39.57
N LYS A 3 20.46 17.40 -38.85
CA LYS A 3 19.65 16.53 -37.98
C LYS A 3 19.14 15.35 -38.82
N PRO A 4 19.19 14.09 -38.33
CA PRO A 4 18.59 12.98 -39.05
C PRO A 4 17.09 13.24 -39.22
N THR A 5 16.57 13.05 -40.43
CA THR A 5 15.13 13.08 -40.71
C THR A 5 14.43 11.95 -39.94
N ASP A 6 13.19 12.12 -39.47
CA ASP A 6 12.42 11.07 -38.76
C ASP A 6 12.44 9.71 -39.47
N LYS A 7 12.41 9.72 -40.80
CA LYS A 7 12.50 8.51 -41.64
C LYS A 7 13.80 7.71 -41.45
N SER A 8 14.90 8.40 -41.14
CA SER A 8 16.22 7.81 -40.84
C SER A 8 16.32 7.26 -39.43
N VAL A 9 15.61 7.84 -38.46
CA VAL A 9 15.60 7.34 -37.07
C VAL A 9 14.74 6.09 -36.99
N LYS A 10 13.57 6.12 -37.64
CA LYS A 10 12.66 4.98 -37.75
C LYS A 10 13.30 3.76 -38.40
N GLY A 11 13.99 3.94 -39.53
CA GLY A 11 14.71 2.83 -40.20
C GLY A 11 15.76 2.19 -39.28
N ARG A 12 16.58 3.00 -38.61
CA ARG A 12 17.59 2.52 -37.64
C ARG A 12 16.97 1.81 -36.43
N TYR A 13 15.82 2.27 -35.97
CA TYR A 13 15.09 1.61 -34.89
C TYR A 13 14.57 0.23 -35.31
N LEU A 14 14.00 0.12 -36.51
CA LEU A 14 13.58 -1.16 -37.08
C LEU A 14 14.77 -2.10 -37.34
N ASP A 15 15.94 -1.56 -37.73
CA ASP A 15 17.18 -2.35 -37.86
C ASP A 15 17.58 -2.98 -36.53
N LEU A 16 17.64 -2.20 -35.45
CA LEU A 16 17.93 -2.71 -34.11
C LEU A 16 16.88 -3.72 -33.62
N LEU A 17 15.60 -3.50 -33.95
CA LEU A 17 14.54 -4.43 -33.59
C LEU A 17 14.64 -5.75 -34.37
N SER A 18 15.07 -5.69 -35.64
CA SER A 18 15.27 -6.86 -36.48
C SER A 18 16.34 -7.80 -35.93
N GLU A 19 17.35 -7.28 -35.22
CA GLU A 19 18.39 -8.08 -34.55
C GLU A 19 17.83 -9.00 -33.45
N GLN A 20 16.62 -8.76 -32.96
CA GLN A 20 15.96 -9.61 -31.97
C GLN A 20 15.30 -10.86 -32.59
N PHE A 21 15.20 -10.95 -33.92
CA PHE A 21 14.52 -12.03 -34.62
C PHE A 21 15.43 -12.66 -35.67
N ASN A 22 15.62 -13.97 -35.60
CA ASN A 22 16.51 -14.70 -36.51
C ASN A 22 15.90 -14.86 -37.91
N ASN A 23 14.57 -14.89 -38.01
CA ASN A 23 13.84 -15.07 -39.26
C ASN A 23 12.39 -14.55 -39.17
N LYS A 24 11.71 -14.59 -40.30
CA LYS A 24 10.31 -14.17 -40.45
C LYS A 24 9.36 -14.97 -39.56
N GLU A 25 9.59 -16.27 -39.41
CA GLU A 25 8.72 -17.17 -38.66
C GLU A 25 8.75 -16.86 -37.16
N GLU A 26 9.90 -16.49 -36.60
CA GLU A 26 10.05 -16.08 -35.20
C GLU A 26 9.29 -14.77 -34.92
N LEU A 27 9.44 -13.78 -35.80
CA LEU A 27 8.69 -12.53 -35.73
C LEU A 27 7.17 -12.76 -35.83
N ALA A 28 6.74 -13.59 -36.79
CA ALA A 28 5.33 -13.96 -36.95
C ALA A 28 4.79 -14.68 -35.70
N THR A 29 5.58 -15.56 -35.10
CA THR A 29 5.21 -16.30 -33.89
C THR A 29 5.02 -15.36 -32.69
N GLU A 30 5.90 -14.36 -32.52
CA GLU A 30 5.74 -13.36 -31.46
C GLU A 30 4.49 -12.49 -31.67
N ILE A 31 4.22 -12.05 -32.92
CA ILE A 31 2.98 -11.31 -33.23
C ILE A 31 1.74 -12.14 -32.89
N ILE A 32 1.69 -13.41 -33.34
CA ILE A 32 0.57 -14.33 -33.05
C ILE A 32 0.39 -14.54 -31.55
N ASN A 33 1.49 -14.71 -30.82
CA ASN A 33 1.49 -14.88 -29.37
C ASN A 33 0.90 -13.65 -28.66
N LEU A 34 1.39 -12.45 -28.99
CA LEU A 34 0.90 -11.20 -28.41
C LEU A 34 -0.58 -10.94 -28.74
N GLU A 35 -0.99 -11.14 -30.00
CA GLU A 35 -2.41 -11.01 -30.40
C GLU A 35 -3.30 -11.99 -29.63
N SER A 36 -2.84 -13.23 -29.42
CA SER A 36 -3.58 -14.23 -28.66
C SER A 36 -3.70 -13.87 -27.18
N ILE A 37 -2.67 -13.24 -26.60
CA ILE A 37 -2.69 -12.75 -25.21
C ILE A 37 -3.78 -11.69 -25.03
N LEU A 38 -3.93 -10.77 -25.99
CA LEU A 38 -4.93 -9.70 -25.93
C LEU A 38 -6.37 -10.21 -25.82
N GLU A 39 -6.64 -11.43 -26.31
CA GLU A 39 -7.97 -12.05 -26.28
C GLU A 39 -8.32 -12.71 -24.94
N LEU A 40 -7.33 -12.92 -24.06
CA LEU A 40 -7.56 -13.51 -22.74
C LEU A 40 -8.38 -12.57 -21.84
N PRO A 41 -9.15 -13.13 -20.89
CA PRO A 41 -9.86 -12.32 -19.91
C PRO A 41 -8.91 -11.49 -19.06
N LYS A 42 -9.33 -10.27 -18.73
CA LYS A 42 -8.64 -9.41 -17.75
C LYS A 42 -8.41 -10.14 -16.42
N GLY A 43 -7.22 -9.97 -15.85
CA GLY A 43 -6.85 -10.46 -14.52
C GLY A 43 -7.73 -9.87 -13.40
N THR A 44 -7.67 -10.47 -12.20
CA THR A 44 -8.34 -9.88 -11.03
C THR A 44 -7.38 -8.92 -10.35
N GLU A 45 -7.74 -7.64 -10.30
CA GLU A 45 -7.08 -6.65 -9.45
C GLU A 45 -7.71 -6.68 -8.05
N HIS A 46 -6.87 -6.46 -7.04
CA HIS A 46 -7.26 -6.43 -5.64
C HIS A 46 -6.74 -5.12 -5.03
N PHE A 47 -7.64 -4.31 -4.49
CA PHE A 47 -7.30 -3.04 -3.89
C PHE A 47 -7.45 -3.15 -2.37
N VAL A 48 -6.40 -2.77 -1.67
CA VAL A 48 -6.35 -2.65 -0.20
C VAL A 48 -5.90 -1.23 0.14
N SER A 49 -6.33 -0.69 1.27
CA SER A 49 -5.96 0.66 1.74
C SER A 49 -5.43 0.54 3.17
N ASP A 50 -4.66 1.54 3.61
CA ASP A 50 -4.36 1.81 5.03
C ASP A 50 -3.98 0.57 5.84
N LEU A 51 -2.87 -0.07 5.43
CA LEU A 51 -2.39 -1.28 6.09
C LEU A 51 -1.87 -0.98 7.50
N HIS A 52 -1.30 0.22 7.70
CA HIS A 52 -0.90 0.75 9.01
C HIS A 52 -0.13 -0.25 9.87
N GLY A 53 0.79 -1.05 9.33
CA GLY A 53 1.57 -2.03 10.09
C GLY A 53 0.81 -3.26 10.61
N GLU A 54 -0.46 -3.45 10.26
CA GLU A 54 -1.32 -4.56 10.70
C GLU A 54 -1.10 -5.83 9.85
N PHE A 55 0.11 -6.37 9.94
CA PHE A 55 0.61 -7.43 9.06
C PHE A 55 -0.29 -8.68 9.02
N HIS A 56 -0.77 -9.17 10.17
CA HIS A 56 -1.57 -10.40 10.21
C HIS A 56 -2.90 -10.29 9.46
N ALA A 57 -3.57 -9.14 9.58
CA ALA A 57 -4.84 -8.91 8.91
C ALA A 57 -4.63 -8.70 7.40
N PHE A 58 -3.61 -7.93 7.02
CA PHE A 58 -3.18 -7.79 5.63
C PHE A 58 -2.85 -9.15 4.99
N GLN A 59 -2.04 -9.96 5.67
CA GLN A 59 -1.64 -11.27 5.18
C GLN A 59 -2.84 -12.21 5.02
N HIS A 60 -3.83 -12.14 5.92
CA HIS A 60 -5.07 -12.90 5.79
C HIS A 60 -5.86 -12.50 4.54
N VAL A 61 -6.01 -11.19 4.29
CA VAL A 61 -6.71 -10.64 3.12
C VAL A 61 -6.02 -11.06 1.81
N LEU A 62 -4.69 -11.10 1.77
CA LEU A 62 -3.97 -11.63 0.61
C LEU A 62 -4.21 -13.12 0.41
N ARG A 63 -4.10 -13.93 1.48
CA ARG A 63 -4.25 -15.39 1.42
C ARG A 63 -5.67 -15.81 1.02
N ASN A 64 -6.68 -15.09 1.46
CA ASN A 64 -8.08 -15.39 1.12
C ASN A 64 -8.54 -14.74 -0.20
N GLY A 65 -7.77 -13.77 -0.73
CA GLY A 65 -8.09 -13.01 -1.94
C GLY A 65 -9.40 -12.23 -1.82
N SER A 66 -9.67 -11.63 -0.66
CA SER A 66 -10.97 -11.08 -0.24
C SER A 66 -12.14 -12.05 -0.46
N GLY A 67 -11.91 -13.31 -0.06
CA GLY A 67 -12.85 -14.42 -0.18
C GLY A 67 -12.99 -15.00 -1.59
N ASN A 68 -12.23 -14.51 -2.58
CA ASN A 68 -12.29 -15.01 -3.95
C ASN A 68 -11.76 -16.45 -4.06
N VAL A 69 -10.81 -16.85 -3.19
CA VAL A 69 -10.35 -18.25 -3.12
C VAL A 69 -11.50 -19.18 -2.71
N ARG A 70 -12.21 -18.88 -1.61
CA ARG A 70 -13.38 -19.67 -1.18
C ARG A 70 -14.49 -19.68 -2.22
N SER A 71 -14.73 -18.54 -2.89
CA SER A 71 -15.71 -18.47 -4.00
C SER A 71 -15.38 -19.49 -5.09
N LYS A 72 -14.11 -19.56 -5.51
CA LYS A 72 -13.66 -20.52 -6.54
C LYS A 72 -13.71 -21.97 -6.07
N ILE A 73 -13.43 -22.23 -4.79
CA ILE A 73 -13.63 -23.55 -4.20
C ILE A 73 -15.11 -23.92 -4.30
N ASN A 74 -16.02 -23.01 -3.93
CA ASN A 74 -17.45 -23.24 -3.97
C ASN A 74 -17.94 -23.49 -5.42
N ASP A 75 -17.51 -22.69 -6.39
CA ASP A 75 -17.87 -22.85 -7.81
C ASP A 75 -17.59 -24.27 -8.35
N ILE A 76 -16.51 -24.90 -7.87
CA ILE A 76 -16.07 -26.23 -8.33
C ILE A 76 -16.68 -27.36 -7.51
N PHE A 77 -16.81 -27.15 -6.18
CA PHE A 77 -17.00 -28.24 -5.24
C PHE A 77 -18.33 -28.20 -4.48
N GLN A 78 -19.17 -27.17 -4.62
CA GLN A 78 -20.45 -27.04 -3.88
C GLN A 78 -21.38 -28.27 -3.99
N ASP A 79 -21.35 -28.97 -5.11
CA ASP A 79 -22.18 -30.16 -5.34
C ASP A 79 -21.55 -31.46 -4.81
N THR A 80 -20.29 -31.41 -4.36
CA THR A 80 -19.50 -32.59 -3.97
C THR A 80 -18.97 -32.55 -2.54
N LEU A 81 -18.83 -31.35 -1.96
CA LEU A 81 -18.30 -31.13 -0.62
C LEU A 81 -19.35 -30.42 0.22
N THR A 82 -19.42 -30.80 1.49
CA THR A 82 -20.20 -30.07 2.49
C THR A 82 -19.59 -28.68 2.75
N ARG A 83 -20.40 -27.76 3.29
CA ARG A 83 -19.92 -26.42 3.70
C ARG A 83 -18.73 -26.49 4.66
N ARG A 84 -18.73 -27.48 5.56
CA ARG A 84 -17.62 -27.71 6.51
C ARG A 84 -16.34 -28.09 5.77
N GLU A 85 -16.42 -29.04 4.83
CA GLU A 85 -15.26 -29.46 4.03
C GLU A 85 -14.73 -28.33 3.14
N ILE A 86 -15.61 -27.48 2.61
CA ILE A 86 -15.23 -26.27 1.86
C ILE A 86 -14.47 -25.31 2.77
N ASN A 87 -14.95 -25.06 3.99
CA ASN A 87 -14.31 -24.16 4.94
C ASN A 87 -12.96 -24.72 5.42
N GLU A 88 -12.86 -26.03 5.63
CA GLU A 88 -11.60 -26.70 5.97
C GLU A 88 -10.59 -26.65 4.82
N PHE A 89 -11.05 -26.90 3.59
CA PHE A 89 -10.18 -26.82 2.42
C PHE A 89 -9.72 -25.39 2.16
N ALA A 90 -10.60 -24.39 2.31
CA ALA A 90 -10.21 -22.98 2.24
C ALA A 90 -9.18 -22.62 3.31
N ALA A 91 -9.36 -23.06 4.56
CA ALA A 91 -8.38 -22.83 5.62
C ALA A 91 -7.01 -23.48 5.32
N LEU A 92 -7.00 -24.66 4.70
CA LEU A 92 -5.77 -25.29 4.19
C LEU A 92 -5.12 -24.43 3.12
N VAL A 93 -5.88 -23.91 2.14
CA VAL A 93 -5.30 -23.03 1.12
C VAL A 93 -4.76 -21.75 1.74
N TYR A 94 -5.40 -21.18 2.77
CA TYR A 94 -4.96 -19.92 3.38
C TYR A 94 -3.70 -20.10 4.24
N TYR A 95 -3.65 -21.16 5.04
CA TYR A 95 -2.58 -21.41 6.02
C TYR A 95 -2.07 -22.84 5.88
N PRO A 96 -1.44 -23.18 4.73
CA PRO A 96 -1.13 -24.58 4.40
C PRO A 96 -0.15 -25.20 5.39
N GLU A 97 0.91 -24.48 5.76
CA GLU A 97 1.94 -24.97 6.67
C GLU A 97 1.39 -25.31 8.06
N GLU A 98 0.54 -24.45 8.62
CA GLU A 98 -0.01 -24.64 9.96
C GLU A 98 -1.19 -25.61 9.96
N LYS A 99 -2.04 -25.56 8.93
CA LYS A 99 -3.18 -26.46 8.81
C LYS A 99 -2.74 -27.90 8.53
N LEU A 100 -1.69 -28.11 7.74
CA LEU A 100 -1.11 -29.45 7.51
C LEU A 100 -0.65 -30.10 8.82
N LYS A 101 0.04 -29.35 9.69
CA LYS A 101 0.47 -29.86 11.01
C LYS A 101 -0.71 -30.34 11.84
N LEU A 102 -1.80 -29.57 11.88
CA LEU A 102 -3.03 -29.95 12.59
C LEU A 102 -3.70 -31.18 11.99
N ILE A 103 -3.77 -31.25 10.66
CA ILE A 103 -4.39 -32.37 9.94
C ILE A 103 -3.59 -33.65 10.17
N LYS A 104 -2.26 -33.63 10.03
CA LYS A 104 -1.41 -34.79 10.26
C LYS A 104 -1.57 -35.38 11.66
N ASN A 105 -1.71 -34.51 12.66
CA ASN A 105 -1.92 -34.92 14.05
C ASN A 105 -3.32 -35.52 14.31
N SER A 106 -4.28 -35.34 13.40
CA SER A 106 -5.63 -35.87 13.54
C SER A 106 -5.79 -37.30 13.00
N PHE A 107 -4.82 -37.80 12.22
CA PHE A 107 -4.84 -39.15 11.67
C PHE A 107 -4.08 -40.14 12.55
N ASN A 108 -4.67 -41.33 12.75
CA ASN A 108 -4.07 -42.41 13.54
C ASN A 108 -3.39 -43.48 12.67
N SER A 109 -3.56 -43.41 11.34
CA SER A 109 -3.04 -44.37 10.37
C SER A 109 -2.35 -43.68 9.19
N LYS A 110 -1.19 -44.21 8.78
CA LYS A 110 -0.46 -43.75 7.59
C LYS A 110 -1.28 -43.98 6.31
N SER A 111 -2.13 -45.00 6.28
CA SER A 111 -2.98 -45.29 5.10
C SER A 111 -4.03 -44.20 4.90
N GLU A 112 -4.73 -43.80 5.97
CA GLU A 112 -5.74 -42.75 5.93
C GLU A 112 -5.13 -41.39 5.54
N LEU A 113 -3.94 -41.09 6.07
CA LEU A 113 -3.20 -39.88 5.71
C LEU A 113 -2.79 -39.88 4.22
N ASN A 114 -2.36 -41.03 3.69
CA ASN A 114 -2.01 -41.16 2.28
C ASN A 114 -3.22 -40.93 1.37
N GLU A 115 -4.39 -41.50 1.69
CA GLU A 115 -5.64 -41.24 0.96
C GLU A 115 -6.04 -39.77 1.01
N TRP A 116 -5.85 -39.12 2.16
CA TRP A 116 -6.07 -37.69 2.31
C TRP A 116 -5.13 -36.87 1.42
N TYR A 117 -3.83 -37.21 1.35
CA TYR A 117 -2.89 -36.55 0.44
C TYR A 117 -3.32 -36.68 -1.02
N ILE A 118 -3.67 -37.89 -1.48
CA ILE A 118 -4.14 -38.13 -2.85
C ILE A 118 -5.36 -37.25 -3.15
N THR A 119 -6.34 -37.24 -2.25
CA THR A 119 -7.57 -36.46 -2.41
C THR A 119 -7.29 -34.97 -2.47
N THR A 120 -6.46 -34.46 -1.55
CA THR A 120 -6.14 -33.04 -1.42
C THR A 120 -5.33 -32.52 -2.60
N ILE A 121 -4.30 -33.26 -3.05
CA ILE A 121 -3.51 -32.92 -4.24
C ILE A 121 -4.43 -32.82 -5.47
N ASN A 122 -5.31 -33.80 -5.68
CA ASN A 122 -6.26 -33.77 -6.80
C ASN A 122 -7.22 -32.57 -6.72
N ARG A 123 -7.72 -32.22 -5.53
CA ARG A 123 -8.57 -31.03 -5.33
C ARG A 123 -7.81 -29.73 -5.66
N LEU A 124 -6.56 -29.61 -5.22
CA LEU A 124 -5.70 -28.45 -5.52
C LEU A 124 -5.40 -28.33 -7.01
N ILE A 125 -5.09 -29.44 -7.71
CA ILE A 125 -4.86 -29.44 -9.16
C ILE A 125 -6.11 -28.98 -9.92
N LYS A 126 -7.31 -29.45 -9.53
CA LYS A 126 -8.57 -28.97 -10.10
C LYS A 126 -8.79 -27.47 -9.87
N LEU A 127 -8.51 -27.00 -8.65
CA LEU A 127 -8.63 -25.58 -8.30
C LEU A 127 -7.65 -24.70 -9.09
N ILE A 128 -6.40 -25.13 -9.26
CA ILE A 128 -5.41 -24.44 -10.09
C ILE A 128 -5.85 -24.42 -11.55
N THR A 129 -6.36 -25.54 -12.08
CA THR A 129 -6.87 -25.61 -13.47
C THR A 129 -7.97 -24.57 -13.70
N TYR A 130 -8.91 -24.46 -12.76
CA TYR A 130 -9.98 -23.46 -12.83
C TYR A 130 -9.46 -22.02 -12.67
N ALA A 131 -8.64 -21.76 -11.65
CA ALA A 131 -8.09 -20.43 -11.36
C ALA A 131 -7.17 -19.91 -12.47
N SER A 132 -6.46 -20.82 -13.15
CA SER A 132 -5.52 -20.48 -14.23
C SER A 132 -6.14 -20.38 -15.62
N SER A 133 -7.43 -20.71 -15.78
CA SER A 133 -8.13 -20.72 -17.08
C SER A 133 -8.08 -19.41 -17.87
N LYS A 134 -7.77 -18.29 -17.21
CA LYS A 134 -7.64 -16.95 -17.82
C LYS A 134 -6.19 -16.52 -18.08
N TYR A 135 -5.21 -17.38 -17.83
CA TYR A 135 -3.79 -17.07 -17.99
C TYR A 135 -3.13 -17.97 -19.03
N THR A 136 -2.03 -17.50 -19.61
CA THR A 136 -1.18 -18.33 -20.48
C THR A 136 -0.49 -19.43 -19.67
N ARG A 137 -0.08 -20.50 -20.37
CA ARG A 137 0.75 -21.56 -19.76
C ARG A 137 2.04 -21.02 -19.18
N THR A 138 2.69 -20.08 -19.87
CA THR A 138 3.92 -19.42 -19.39
C THR A 138 3.68 -18.69 -18.08
N LYS A 139 2.55 -17.97 -17.95
CA LYS A 139 2.20 -17.27 -16.71
C LYS A 139 1.93 -18.25 -15.58
N LEU A 140 1.15 -19.30 -15.83
CA LEU A 140 0.93 -20.37 -14.85
C LEU A 140 2.24 -21.00 -14.39
N ARG A 141 3.10 -21.40 -15.32
CA ARG A 141 4.40 -22.04 -15.04
C ARG A 141 5.29 -21.17 -14.14
N LYS A 142 5.28 -19.85 -14.31
CA LYS A 142 6.03 -18.90 -13.45
C LYS A 142 5.50 -18.84 -12.01
N SER A 143 4.22 -19.16 -11.80
CA SER A 143 3.59 -19.19 -10.47
C SER A 143 3.72 -20.54 -9.76
N LEU A 144 4.15 -21.60 -10.46
CA LEU A 144 4.31 -22.93 -9.89
C LEU A 144 5.57 -23.01 -9.00
N PRO A 145 5.57 -23.84 -7.95
CA PRO A 145 6.77 -24.10 -7.16
C PRO A 145 7.85 -24.74 -8.02
N LYS A 146 9.04 -24.12 -8.07
CA LYS A 146 10.14 -24.45 -9.00
C LYS A 146 10.51 -25.93 -9.02
N ASN A 147 10.53 -26.58 -7.85
CA ASN A 147 10.92 -27.98 -7.70
C ASN A 147 9.86 -28.97 -8.19
N TYR A 148 8.59 -28.55 -8.35
CA TYR A 148 7.48 -29.43 -8.71
C TYR A 148 6.83 -29.09 -10.06
N VAL A 149 7.40 -28.15 -10.84
CA VAL A 149 6.82 -27.71 -12.13
C VAL A 149 6.46 -28.91 -13.03
N PHE A 150 7.41 -29.83 -13.24
CA PHE A 150 7.21 -31.02 -14.07
C PHE A 150 6.03 -31.88 -13.58
N ILE A 151 6.01 -32.19 -12.29
CA ILE A 151 4.95 -32.99 -11.63
C ILE A 151 3.59 -32.32 -11.83
N ILE A 152 3.52 -31.02 -11.57
CA ILE A 152 2.27 -30.28 -11.63
C ILE A 152 1.76 -30.16 -13.07
N GLU A 153 2.64 -29.93 -14.05
CA GLU A 153 2.27 -29.91 -15.47
C GLU A 153 1.70 -31.26 -15.94
N GLU A 154 2.33 -32.38 -15.57
CA GLU A 154 1.79 -33.72 -15.90
C GLU A 154 0.40 -33.94 -15.29
N LEU A 155 0.16 -33.48 -14.07
CA LEU A 155 -1.13 -33.59 -13.40
C LEU A 155 -2.20 -32.64 -13.97
N LEU A 156 -1.82 -31.42 -14.36
CA LEU A 156 -2.72 -30.42 -14.94
C LEU A 156 -3.20 -30.81 -16.34
N TYR A 157 -2.31 -31.34 -17.18
CA TYR A 157 -2.62 -31.68 -18.58
C TYR A 157 -3.04 -33.14 -18.77
N LYS A 158 -3.53 -33.76 -17.69
CA LYS A 158 -4.05 -35.14 -17.71
C LYS A 158 -5.12 -35.31 -18.79
N SER A 159 -4.75 -35.97 -19.89
CA SER A 159 -5.68 -36.36 -20.96
C SER A 159 -6.32 -37.70 -20.62
N ASN A 160 -7.59 -37.68 -20.25
CA ASN A 160 -8.39 -38.88 -19.96
C ASN A 160 -9.09 -39.45 -21.21
N LYS A 161 -8.83 -38.92 -22.41
CA LYS A 161 -9.57 -39.32 -23.62
C LYS A 161 -9.32 -40.78 -24.03
N TYR A 162 -8.16 -41.34 -23.71
CA TYR A 162 -7.74 -42.68 -24.15
C TYR A 162 -7.29 -43.60 -23.01
N ASN A 163 -7.41 -43.18 -21.74
CA ASN A 163 -7.04 -43.93 -20.51
C ASN A 163 -5.63 -44.56 -20.43
N ASN A 164 -4.75 -44.38 -21.42
CA ASN A 164 -3.42 -45.00 -21.48
C ASN A 164 -2.46 -44.62 -20.35
N LYS A 165 -2.68 -43.48 -19.68
CA LYS A 165 -1.76 -42.92 -18.67
C LYS A 165 -2.29 -42.98 -17.24
N GLN A 166 -3.39 -43.69 -16.97
CA GLN A 166 -3.97 -43.71 -15.63
C GLN A 166 -2.99 -44.24 -14.58
N SER A 167 -2.38 -45.41 -14.82
CA SER A 167 -1.37 -46.00 -13.93
C SER A 167 -0.12 -45.12 -13.79
N TYR A 168 0.24 -44.36 -14.82
CA TYR A 168 1.35 -43.40 -14.78
C TYR A 168 1.08 -42.28 -13.75
N TYR A 169 -0.09 -41.64 -13.80
CA TYR A 169 -0.42 -40.57 -12.84
C TYR A 169 -0.60 -41.11 -11.41
N GLU A 170 -1.18 -42.30 -11.26
CA GLU A 170 -1.29 -42.97 -9.95
C GLU A 170 0.09 -43.25 -9.36
N LYS A 171 1.03 -43.78 -10.17
CA LYS A 171 2.40 -44.02 -9.73
C LYS A 171 3.11 -42.72 -9.35
N LEU A 172 2.88 -41.64 -10.10
CA LEU A 172 3.46 -40.33 -9.83
C LEU A 172 3.03 -39.80 -8.45
N ILE A 173 1.72 -39.82 -8.14
CA ILE A 173 1.21 -39.38 -6.84
C ILE A 173 1.71 -40.30 -5.72
N ASN A 174 1.71 -41.62 -5.93
CA ASN A 174 2.20 -42.56 -4.93
C ASN A 174 3.69 -42.35 -4.61
N GLN A 175 4.51 -42.04 -5.62
CA GLN A 175 5.93 -41.76 -5.42
C GLN A 175 6.16 -40.45 -4.64
N ILE A 176 5.34 -39.42 -4.86
CA ILE A 176 5.40 -38.18 -4.05
C ILE A 176 5.17 -38.51 -2.57
N ILE A 177 4.20 -39.38 -2.28
CA ILE A 177 3.87 -39.80 -0.91
C ILE A 177 4.98 -40.68 -0.32
N GLU A 178 5.48 -41.65 -1.07
CA GLU A 178 6.56 -42.56 -0.64
C GLU A 178 7.87 -41.81 -0.35
N LEU A 179 8.15 -40.74 -1.11
CA LEU A 179 9.32 -39.87 -0.93
C LEU A 179 9.06 -38.73 0.07
N GLU A 180 7.93 -38.73 0.77
CA GLU A 180 7.55 -37.75 1.79
C GLU A 180 7.52 -36.29 1.29
N GLN A 181 7.21 -36.09 0.00
CA GLN A 181 7.15 -34.78 -0.66
C GLN A 181 5.74 -34.16 -0.69
N SER A 182 4.75 -34.82 -0.10
CA SER A 182 3.35 -34.37 -0.13
C SER A 182 3.12 -33.00 0.52
N ASP A 183 3.78 -32.73 1.65
CA ASP A 183 3.59 -31.49 2.41
C ASP A 183 4.07 -30.28 1.60
N ASP A 184 5.31 -30.32 1.12
CA ASP A 184 5.91 -29.25 0.30
C ASP A 184 5.12 -29.01 -0.99
N LEU A 185 4.62 -30.09 -1.63
CA LEU A 185 3.76 -29.97 -2.80
C LEU A 185 2.43 -29.28 -2.46
N ILE A 186 1.75 -29.68 -1.38
CA ILE A 186 0.48 -29.06 -0.96
C ILE A 186 0.68 -27.58 -0.60
N ILE A 187 1.77 -27.24 0.08
CA ILE A 187 2.13 -25.86 0.40
C ILE A 187 2.35 -25.06 -0.89
N GLY A 188 3.17 -25.57 -1.80
CA GLY A 188 3.45 -24.93 -3.08
C GLY A 188 2.20 -24.75 -3.96
N LEU A 189 1.33 -25.75 -4.03
CA LEU A 189 0.05 -25.68 -4.74
C LEU A 189 -0.90 -24.66 -4.10
N SER A 190 -0.95 -24.58 -2.77
CA SER A 190 -1.78 -23.61 -2.05
C SER A 190 -1.33 -22.18 -2.32
N PHE A 191 -0.02 -21.90 -2.24
CA PHE A 191 0.52 -20.60 -2.63
C PHE A 191 0.30 -20.30 -4.12
N THR A 192 0.41 -21.29 -4.99
CA THR A 192 0.06 -21.12 -6.42
C THR A 192 -1.38 -20.65 -6.57
N VAL A 193 -2.34 -21.26 -5.87
CA VAL A 193 -3.75 -20.82 -5.90
C VAL A 193 -3.86 -19.36 -5.45
N GLN A 194 -3.25 -18.98 -4.32
CA GLN A 194 -3.28 -17.60 -3.81
C GLN A 194 -2.81 -16.59 -4.88
N HIS A 195 -1.68 -16.88 -5.54
CA HIS A 195 -1.14 -16.03 -6.61
C HIS A 195 -1.99 -16.01 -7.89
N LEU A 196 -2.72 -17.08 -8.21
CA LEU A 196 -3.56 -17.11 -9.41
C LEU A 196 -4.89 -16.38 -9.20
N VAL A 197 -5.38 -16.33 -7.96
CA VAL A 197 -6.65 -15.66 -7.65
C VAL A 197 -6.55 -14.14 -7.78
N VAL A 198 -5.44 -13.56 -7.35
CA VAL A 198 -5.15 -12.11 -7.46
C VAL A 198 -4.02 -11.91 -8.45
N ASN A 199 -4.32 -11.22 -9.55
CA ASN A 199 -3.36 -10.96 -10.61
C ASN A 199 -2.44 -9.78 -10.31
N HIS A 200 -3.00 -8.74 -9.70
CA HIS A 200 -2.32 -7.48 -9.43
C HIS A 200 -2.89 -6.89 -8.14
N LEU A 201 -2.01 -6.37 -7.28
CA LEU A 201 -2.36 -5.76 -6.00
C LEU A 201 -2.15 -4.25 -6.08
N HIS A 202 -3.17 -3.49 -5.69
CA HIS A 202 -3.07 -2.05 -5.49
C HIS A 202 -3.09 -1.79 -3.99
N VAL A 203 -2.05 -1.15 -3.46
CA VAL A 203 -2.03 -0.66 -2.08
C VAL A 203 -2.28 0.84 -2.12
N VAL A 204 -3.51 1.26 -1.84
CA VAL A 204 -3.96 2.65 -1.93
C VAL A 204 -3.95 3.27 -0.54
N GLY A 205 -2.78 3.43 0.07
CA GLY A 205 -2.65 4.19 1.32
C GLY A 205 -1.50 3.79 2.21
N ASP A 206 -1.56 4.27 3.46
CA ASP A 206 -0.44 4.21 4.40
C ASP A 206 -0.08 2.76 4.77
N ILE A 207 1.17 2.38 4.49
CA ILE A 207 1.76 1.13 4.96
C ILE A 207 2.27 1.31 6.38
N TYR A 208 2.93 2.44 6.64
CA TYR A 208 3.44 2.82 7.94
C TYR A 208 2.42 3.72 8.67
N ASP A 209 2.06 3.40 9.91
CA ASP A 209 1.38 4.34 10.84
C ASP A 209 1.40 3.76 12.27
N ARG A 210 0.26 3.24 12.75
CA ARG A 210 0.03 2.88 14.15
C ARG A 210 0.26 1.43 14.51
N GLY A 211 0.39 0.53 13.55
CA GLY A 211 0.56 -0.90 13.80
C GLY A 211 2.03 -1.33 13.87
N PRO A 212 2.29 -2.52 14.44
CA PRO A 212 3.61 -2.90 14.93
C PRO A 212 4.55 -3.49 13.87
N GLU A 213 4.04 -3.96 12.72
CA GLU A 213 4.81 -4.80 11.79
C GLU A 213 4.83 -4.29 10.33
N PRO A 214 5.05 -2.99 10.06
CA PRO A 214 5.10 -2.47 8.69
C PRO A 214 6.28 -3.05 7.90
N ASP A 215 7.36 -3.45 8.57
CA ASP A 215 8.51 -4.09 7.95
C ASP A 215 8.14 -5.44 7.31
N LYS A 216 7.31 -6.26 7.97
CA LYS A 216 6.83 -7.55 7.42
C LYS A 216 5.87 -7.36 6.25
N ILE A 217 5.08 -6.28 6.27
CA ILE A 217 4.25 -5.89 5.14
C ILE A 217 5.15 -5.56 3.94
N MET A 218 6.18 -4.74 4.14
CA MET A 218 7.12 -4.39 3.07
C MET A 218 7.83 -5.61 2.48
N GLU A 219 8.30 -6.55 3.31
CA GLU A 219 8.88 -7.82 2.82
C GLU A 219 7.88 -8.60 1.94
N THR A 220 6.61 -8.64 2.38
CA THR A 220 5.55 -9.32 1.63
C THR A 220 5.29 -8.65 0.29
N LEU A 221 5.26 -7.30 0.25
CA LEU A 221 5.04 -6.53 -0.97
C LEU A 221 6.23 -6.64 -1.94
N ILE A 222 7.47 -6.62 -1.44
CA ILE A 222 8.69 -6.82 -2.24
C ILE A 222 8.68 -8.19 -2.92
N ALA A 223 8.24 -9.23 -2.20
CA ALA A 223 8.12 -10.57 -2.74
C ALA A 223 6.88 -10.76 -3.64
N TYR A 224 5.96 -9.80 -3.68
CA TYR A 224 4.70 -9.95 -4.40
C TYR A 224 4.89 -9.81 -5.92
N PRO A 225 4.29 -10.68 -6.76
CA PRO A 225 4.60 -10.70 -8.19
C PRO A 225 4.24 -9.43 -8.97
N SER A 226 3.17 -8.75 -8.58
CA SER A 226 2.66 -7.58 -9.30
C SER A 226 1.91 -6.67 -8.35
N VAL A 227 2.48 -5.49 -8.08
CA VAL A 227 1.97 -4.52 -7.13
C VAL A 227 2.32 -3.10 -7.55
N ASP A 228 1.41 -2.17 -7.28
CA ASP A 228 1.66 -0.73 -7.20
C ASP A 228 1.13 -0.16 -5.88
N ILE A 229 1.63 1.03 -5.52
CA ILE A 229 1.34 1.69 -4.25
C ILE A 229 0.94 3.15 -4.52
N GLN A 230 -0.11 3.62 -3.86
CA GLN A 230 -0.40 5.03 -3.72
C GLN A 230 -0.18 5.39 -2.26
N TRP A 231 1.03 5.88 -1.98
CA TRP A 231 1.47 6.09 -0.61
C TRP A 231 0.70 7.21 0.07
N GLY A 232 0.68 7.13 1.39
CA GLY A 232 0.04 8.17 2.19
C GLY A 232 0.98 9.16 2.86
N ASN A 233 0.38 10.01 3.68
CA ASN A 233 1.10 11.05 4.40
C ASN A 233 2.05 10.46 5.43
N HIS A 234 1.75 9.30 6.03
CA HIS A 234 2.70 8.67 6.94
C HIS A 234 3.86 8.05 6.17
N ASP A 235 3.60 7.38 5.06
CA ASP A 235 4.66 6.83 4.20
C ASP A 235 5.63 7.93 3.73
N VAL A 236 5.14 9.13 3.37
CA VAL A 236 5.99 10.25 2.94
C VAL A 236 6.92 10.75 4.05
N LEU A 237 6.54 10.63 5.33
CA LEU A 237 7.44 10.92 6.45
C LEU A 237 8.61 9.93 6.51
N TRP A 238 8.36 8.65 6.25
CA TRP A 238 9.41 7.63 6.22
C TRP A 238 10.35 7.83 5.02
N ILE A 239 9.78 8.14 3.84
CA ILE A 239 10.55 8.52 2.65
C ILE A 239 11.40 9.76 2.95
N GLY A 240 10.81 10.81 3.53
CA GLY A 240 11.50 12.06 3.86
C GLY A 240 12.59 11.90 4.91
N ALA A 241 12.36 11.10 5.95
CA ALA A 241 13.37 10.79 6.95
C ALA A 241 14.59 10.10 6.33
N TYR A 242 14.37 9.15 5.41
CA TYR A 242 15.45 8.53 4.66
C TYR A 242 16.13 9.49 3.67
N ALA A 243 15.36 10.38 3.06
CA ALA A 243 15.80 11.38 2.09
C ALA A 243 16.51 12.60 2.70
N GLY A 244 16.86 12.60 3.99
CA GLY A 244 17.63 13.69 4.62
C GLY A 244 16.81 14.70 5.42
N SER A 245 15.47 14.64 5.40
CA SER A 245 14.64 15.60 6.14
C SER A 245 14.61 15.32 7.64
N LYS A 246 15.35 16.12 8.40
CA LYS A 246 15.33 16.10 9.88
C LYS A 246 13.93 16.36 10.46
N VAL A 247 13.11 17.20 9.81
CA VAL A 247 11.73 17.47 10.26
C VAL A 247 10.85 16.24 10.05
N CYS A 248 10.99 15.54 8.92
CA CYS A 248 10.27 14.27 8.72
C CYS A 248 10.70 13.22 9.73
N LEU A 249 12.00 13.11 10.01
CA LEU A 249 12.54 12.21 11.04
C LEU A 249 11.98 12.53 12.44
N ALA A 250 11.95 13.80 12.84
CA ALA A 250 11.39 14.20 14.11
C ALA A 250 9.87 13.91 14.20
N ASN A 251 9.11 14.19 13.13
CA ASN A 251 7.68 13.86 13.05
C ASN A 251 7.44 12.34 13.16
N LEU A 252 8.24 11.54 12.45
CA LEU A 252 8.19 10.08 12.48
C LEU A 252 8.43 9.56 13.90
N LEU A 253 9.52 9.97 14.55
CA LEU A 253 9.86 9.54 15.91
C LEU A 253 8.81 10.00 16.93
N ARG A 254 8.26 11.21 16.79
CA ARG A 254 7.14 11.69 17.62
C ARG A 254 5.92 10.80 17.47
N ILE A 255 5.55 10.42 16.24
CA ILE A 255 4.41 9.53 15.98
C ILE A 255 4.67 8.15 16.58
N CYS A 256 5.86 7.58 16.39
CA CYS A 256 6.24 6.30 17.00
C CYS A 256 6.15 6.35 18.52
N ALA A 257 6.69 7.38 19.18
CA ALA A 257 6.61 7.53 20.63
C ALA A 257 5.15 7.69 21.13
N ARG A 258 4.32 8.43 20.38
CA ARG A 258 2.91 8.66 20.72
C ARG A 258 2.06 7.39 20.67
N TYR A 259 2.39 6.45 19.78
CA TYR A 259 1.61 5.24 19.54
C TYR A 259 2.32 3.95 19.98
N ASP A 260 3.39 4.06 20.76
CA ASP A 260 4.12 2.91 21.30
C ASP A 260 4.76 2.01 20.22
N ASN A 261 5.38 2.65 19.23
CA ASN A 261 5.95 2.01 18.04
C ASN A 261 7.45 2.33 17.87
N LEU A 262 8.16 2.64 18.96
CA LEU A 262 9.61 2.90 18.91
C LEU A 262 10.42 1.62 18.61
N ASP A 263 9.91 0.45 18.98
CA ASP A 263 10.51 -0.86 18.65
C ASP A 263 10.65 -1.07 17.14
N ILE A 264 9.78 -0.46 16.32
CA ILE A 264 9.93 -0.50 14.85
C ILE A 264 11.28 0.12 14.45
N ILE A 265 11.68 1.20 15.11
CA ILE A 265 12.92 1.92 14.83
C ILE A 265 14.13 1.10 15.28
N GLU A 266 14.08 0.56 16.49
CA GLU A 266 15.21 -0.16 17.10
C GLU A 266 15.32 -1.61 16.59
N ASP A 267 14.26 -2.40 16.71
CA ASP A 267 14.31 -3.85 16.43
C ASP A 267 14.17 -4.14 14.93
N ALA A 268 13.22 -3.49 14.27
CA ALA A 268 12.94 -3.81 12.86
C ALA A 268 13.97 -3.16 11.92
N TYR A 269 14.41 -1.93 12.21
CA TYR A 269 15.34 -1.17 11.36
C TYR A 269 16.75 -1.00 11.93
N GLY A 270 17.03 -1.41 13.18
CA GLY A 270 18.37 -1.39 13.75
C GLY A 270 18.89 0.01 14.07
N ILE A 271 18.02 0.99 14.27
CA ILE A 271 18.39 2.39 14.51
C ILE A 271 18.45 2.63 16.02
N ASN A 272 19.61 3.03 16.52
CA ASN A 272 19.86 3.19 17.96
C ASN A 272 19.25 4.50 18.50
N LEU A 273 18.24 4.41 19.38
CA LEU A 273 17.59 5.57 20.00
C LEU A 273 18.26 6.05 21.30
N ARG A 274 19.32 5.39 21.77
CA ARG A 274 20.02 5.75 23.01
C ARG A 274 20.44 7.23 23.09
N PRO A 275 20.94 7.89 22.02
CA PRO A 275 21.25 9.32 22.07
C PRO A 275 20.03 10.17 22.42
N LEU A 276 18.87 9.88 21.82
CA LEU A 276 17.61 10.56 22.10
C LEU A 276 17.11 10.28 23.51
N LEU A 277 17.18 9.02 23.96
CA LEU A 277 16.83 8.66 25.33
C LEU A 277 17.70 9.41 26.35
N THR A 278 19.02 9.48 26.13
CA THR A 278 19.95 10.17 27.05
C THR A 278 19.66 11.67 27.12
N LEU A 279 19.36 12.29 25.98
CA LEU A 279 18.90 13.68 25.94
C LEU A 279 17.59 13.85 26.71
N ALA A 280 16.63 12.96 26.47
CA ALA A 280 15.32 13.01 27.10
C ALA A 280 15.40 12.85 28.64
N GLU A 281 16.22 11.92 29.14
CA GLU A 281 16.46 11.71 30.57
C GLU A 281 17.11 12.91 31.26
N LYS A 282 17.93 13.68 30.53
CA LYS A 282 18.61 14.86 31.07
C LYS A 282 17.66 16.03 31.32
N TYR A 283 16.68 16.24 30.44
CA TYR A 283 15.84 17.45 30.45
C TYR A 283 14.39 17.25 30.89
N TYR A 284 13.89 16.00 30.92
CA TYR A 284 12.47 15.71 31.17
C TYR A 284 12.29 14.66 32.28
N ASP A 285 11.26 14.83 33.11
CA ASP A 285 10.99 13.99 34.29
C ASP A 285 9.94 12.88 34.09
N GLY A 286 9.33 12.79 32.90
CA GLY A 286 8.36 11.73 32.55
C GLY A 286 7.01 11.84 33.28
N SER A 287 6.79 12.91 34.06
CA SER A 287 5.55 13.12 34.82
C SER A 287 4.38 13.64 33.95
N ASN A 288 4.68 14.14 32.75
CA ASN A 288 3.71 14.79 31.88
C ASN A 288 2.79 13.76 31.18
N LEU A 289 1.61 13.55 31.78
CA LEU A 289 0.65 12.56 31.31
C LEU A 289 0.13 12.81 29.89
N ALA A 290 0.19 14.04 29.38
CA ALA A 290 -0.24 14.35 28.02
C ALA A 290 0.63 13.70 26.94
N PHE A 291 1.87 13.35 27.30
CA PHE A 291 2.87 12.72 26.43
C PHE A 291 3.00 11.21 26.65
N ARG A 292 2.20 10.60 27.53
CA ARG A 292 2.14 9.14 27.61
C ARG A 292 1.62 8.54 26.30
N PRO A 293 2.12 7.36 25.89
CA PRO A 293 1.60 6.65 24.72
C PRO A 293 0.09 6.43 24.82
N LYS A 294 -0.61 6.48 23.67
CA LYS A 294 -2.07 6.36 23.65
C LYS A 294 -2.59 4.97 23.97
N ASN A 295 -1.86 3.92 23.56
CA ASN A 295 -2.24 2.53 23.74
C ASN A 295 -1.06 1.74 24.33
N PRO A 296 -0.70 1.94 25.61
CA PRO A 296 0.39 1.21 26.24
C PRO A 296 -0.07 -0.23 26.52
N GLU A 297 0.00 -1.11 25.53
CA GLU A 297 -0.27 -2.53 25.74
C GLU A 297 0.99 -3.17 26.33
N ALA A 298 0.90 -3.61 27.60
CA ALA A 298 1.95 -4.40 28.28
C ALA A 298 3.28 -3.70 28.61
N LEU A 299 3.34 -2.36 28.62
CA LEU A 299 4.50 -1.62 29.10
C LEU A 299 4.62 -1.61 30.63
N THR A 300 5.86 -1.68 31.12
CA THR A 300 6.21 -1.45 32.53
C THR A 300 6.25 0.05 32.86
N ASP A 301 6.16 0.40 34.14
CA ASP A 301 6.24 1.81 34.58
C ASP A 301 7.52 2.54 34.11
N PRO A 302 8.72 1.92 34.16
CA PRO A 302 9.94 2.54 33.63
C PRO A 302 9.89 2.79 32.12
N GLU A 303 9.37 1.85 31.33
CA GLU A 303 9.24 2.01 29.87
C GLU A 303 8.27 3.15 29.54
N LEU A 304 7.14 3.22 30.24
CA LEU A 304 6.20 4.33 30.13
C LEU A 304 6.86 5.69 30.40
N GLU A 305 7.67 5.76 31.46
CA GLU A 305 8.39 6.99 31.83
C GLU A 305 9.40 7.38 30.73
N GLN A 306 10.18 6.42 30.24
CA GLN A 306 11.17 6.64 29.18
C GLN A 306 10.52 7.13 27.88
N ILE A 307 9.46 6.47 27.43
CA ILE A 307 8.76 6.87 26.20
C ILE A 307 8.13 8.26 26.37
N THR A 308 7.58 8.57 27.56
CA THR A 308 7.03 9.90 27.86
C THR A 308 8.09 10.99 27.73
N LYS A 309 9.29 10.77 28.29
CA LYS A 309 10.43 11.70 28.16
C LYS A 309 10.86 11.86 26.71
N ILE A 310 11.01 10.76 25.96
CA ILE A 310 11.38 10.77 24.54
C ILE A 310 10.34 11.58 23.75
N HIS A 311 9.05 11.34 24.00
CA HIS A 311 7.96 12.02 23.30
C HIS A 311 7.97 13.53 23.57
N GLN A 312 8.23 13.97 24.80
CA GLN A 312 8.41 15.39 25.12
C GLN A 312 9.59 15.99 24.35
N ALA A 313 10.76 15.35 24.43
CA ALA A 313 11.98 15.83 23.78
C ALA A 313 11.80 15.98 22.27
N ILE A 314 11.31 14.92 21.60
CA ILE A 314 11.17 14.93 20.14
C ILE A 314 10.06 15.87 19.66
N ALA A 315 9.01 16.10 20.45
CA ALA A 315 7.98 17.07 20.11
C ALA A 315 8.55 18.50 20.08
N ILE A 316 9.37 18.89 21.07
CA ILE A 316 10.02 20.20 21.10
C ILE A 316 11.02 20.34 19.95
N ILE A 317 11.87 19.33 19.72
CA ILE A 317 12.80 19.30 18.58
C ILE A 317 12.06 19.49 17.26
N GLN A 318 10.93 18.80 17.08
CA GLN A 318 10.12 18.94 15.88
C GLN A 318 9.65 20.39 15.68
N PHE A 319 9.03 21.01 16.69
CA PHE A 319 8.54 22.39 16.56
C PHE A 319 9.67 23.38 16.25
N LYS A 320 10.86 23.18 16.85
CA LYS A 320 12.06 23.96 16.53
C LYS A 320 12.51 23.79 15.08
N LEU A 321 12.51 22.56 14.56
CA LEU A 321 12.94 22.26 13.20
C LEU A 321 11.96 22.75 12.12
N GLU A 322 10.66 22.87 12.41
CA GLU A 322 9.63 23.33 11.45
C GLU A 322 9.80 24.82 11.08
N ALA A 323 10.15 25.67 12.05
CA ALA A 323 10.20 27.12 11.86
C ALA A 323 11.24 27.59 10.82
N PRO A 324 12.49 27.07 10.79
CA PRO A 324 13.45 27.40 9.74
C PRO A 324 12.96 27.09 8.32
N ILE A 325 12.13 26.06 8.13
CA ILE A 325 11.54 25.73 6.82
C ILE A 325 10.53 26.81 6.42
N ILE A 326 9.61 27.12 7.34
CA ILE A 326 8.56 28.12 7.12
C ILE A 326 9.18 29.47 6.76
N LYS A 327 10.22 29.91 7.48
CA LYS A 327 10.88 31.19 7.24
C LYS A 327 11.60 31.27 5.88
N ARG A 328 12.21 30.18 5.42
CA ARG A 328 12.91 30.15 4.12
C ARG A 328 11.98 29.88 2.93
N ARG A 329 10.77 29.35 3.18
CA ARG A 329 9.75 29.01 2.16
C ARG A 329 8.44 29.78 2.38
N PRO A 330 8.41 31.12 2.21
CA PRO A 330 7.18 31.90 2.36
C PRO A 330 6.06 31.48 1.38
N THR A 331 6.41 30.89 0.23
CA THR A 331 5.42 30.35 -0.73
C THR A 331 4.62 29.15 -0.20
N PHE A 332 5.02 28.57 0.94
CA PHE A 332 4.26 27.50 1.60
C PHE A 332 3.04 28.03 2.36
N GLU A 333 3.00 29.34 2.65
CA GLU A 333 1.89 30.03 3.34
C GLU A 333 1.61 29.38 4.72
N MET A 334 2.66 29.24 5.52
CA MET A 334 2.67 28.54 6.81
C MET A 334 3.11 29.42 7.99
N GLU A 335 3.17 30.74 7.83
CA GLU A 335 3.66 31.69 8.84
C GLU A 335 2.88 31.60 10.16
N GLU A 336 1.57 31.30 10.09
CA GLU A 336 0.69 31.03 11.24
C GLU A 336 1.12 29.78 12.05
N ARG A 337 2.09 28.99 11.55
CA ARG A 337 2.65 27.80 12.20
C ARG A 337 4.00 28.04 12.88
N LEU A 338 4.48 29.29 12.96
CA LEU A 338 5.60 29.67 13.82
C LEU A 338 5.16 29.68 15.31
N VAL A 339 4.68 28.54 15.79
CA VAL A 339 3.94 28.41 17.06
C VAL A 339 4.78 28.75 18.28
N LEU A 340 6.09 28.47 18.27
CA LEU A 340 6.96 28.78 19.41
C LEU A 340 7.17 30.30 19.57
N GLU A 341 7.23 31.04 18.47
CA GLU A 341 7.33 32.51 18.48
C GLU A 341 6.04 33.20 18.96
N SER A 342 4.92 32.49 18.95
CA SER A 342 3.62 33.01 19.38
C SER A 342 3.40 32.96 20.90
N ILE A 343 4.38 32.43 21.66
CA ILE A 343 4.28 32.17 23.09
C ILE A 343 4.83 33.36 23.89
N ASP A 344 4.05 33.82 24.86
CA ASP A 344 4.51 34.61 26.00
C ASP A 344 4.93 33.61 27.11
N TYR A 345 6.23 33.34 27.20
CA TYR A 345 6.79 32.34 28.12
C TYR A 345 6.66 32.75 29.60
N GLU A 346 6.58 34.05 29.88
CA GLU A 346 6.40 34.57 31.25
C GLU A 346 4.97 34.37 31.74
N LYS A 347 3.98 34.61 30.87
CA LYS A 347 2.56 34.38 31.20
C LYS A 347 2.11 32.94 30.97
N ASN A 348 2.91 32.15 30.26
CA ASN A 348 2.56 30.81 29.79
C ASN A 348 1.30 30.81 28.91
N GLU A 349 1.24 31.74 27.95
CA GLU A 349 0.12 31.93 27.03
C GLU A 349 0.62 31.95 25.58
N ALA A 350 -0.18 31.47 24.62
CA ALA A 350 0.12 31.59 23.19
C ALA A 350 -1.00 32.31 22.44
N THR A 351 -0.64 33.16 21.48
CA THR A 351 -1.61 33.84 20.61
C THR A 351 -1.61 33.21 19.22
N LEU A 352 -2.64 32.42 18.93
CA LEU A 352 -2.80 31.69 17.68
C LEU A 352 -4.07 32.15 16.95
N TYR A 353 -3.96 32.43 15.65
CA TYR A 353 -5.09 32.88 14.82
C TYR A 353 -5.91 34.03 15.44
N GLY A 354 -5.21 34.98 16.09
CA GLY A 354 -5.82 36.16 16.74
C GLY A 354 -6.50 35.90 18.09
N LYS A 355 -6.39 34.70 18.68
CA LYS A 355 -6.91 34.39 20.02
C LYS A 355 -5.78 33.93 20.95
N THR A 356 -5.79 34.43 22.18
CA THR A 356 -4.84 34.07 23.23
C THR A 356 -5.36 32.89 24.06
N TYR A 357 -4.49 31.93 24.33
CA TYR A 357 -4.78 30.71 25.08
C TYR A 357 -3.74 30.48 26.17
N THR A 358 -4.16 30.14 27.37
CA THR A 358 -3.26 29.62 28.41
C THR A 358 -2.76 28.22 28.04
N LEU A 359 -1.46 28.00 28.21
CA LEU A 359 -0.80 26.73 27.92
C LEU A 359 -0.85 25.77 29.11
N ASP A 360 -1.05 24.49 28.83
CA ASP A 360 -1.06 23.37 29.77
C ASP A 360 -0.03 22.32 29.33
N ASN A 361 0.38 21.42 30.23
CA ASN A 361 1.31 20.32 29.95
C ASN A 361 2.63 20.78 29.29
N THR A 362 3.12 21.97 29.64
CA THR A 362 4.31 22.55 29.01
C THR A 362 5.56 21.74 29.31
N CYS A 363 6.41 21.61 28.30
CA CYS A 363 7.70 20.92 28.39
C CYS A 363 8.79 21.74 27.68
N PHE A 364 8.90 23.03 28.03
CA PHE A 364 9.78 23.98 27.34
C PHE A 364 11.19 24.08 27.95
N GLN A 365 11.67 23.03 28.63
CA GLN A 365 12.94 23.03 29.36
C GLN A 365 14.16 23.36 28.48
N THR A 366 14.10 23.03 27.19
CA THR A 366 15.20 23.28 26.23
C THR A 366 14.95 24.50 25.34
N ILE A 367 13.89 25.27 25.56
CA ILE A 367 13.57 26.46 24.75
C ILE A 367 14.24 27.69 25.36
N ASP A 368 14.95 28.45 24.53
CA ASP A 368 15.40 29.81 24.84
C ASP A 368 14.32 30.81 24.38
N PRO A 369 13.65 31.56 25.28
CA PRO A 369 12.60 32.51 24.89
C PRO A 369 13.05 33.58 23.89
N GLU A 370 14.34 33.92 23.83
CA GLU A 370 14.87 34.91 22.90
C GLU A 370 15.14 34.34 21.50
N ASP A 371 15.34 33.02 21.40
CA ASP A 371 15.51 32.31 20.12
C ASP A 371 14.80 30.93 20.16
N PRO A 372 13.46 30.92 20.19
CA PRO A 372 12.70 29.75 20.60
C PRO A 372 12.76 28.58 19.61
N ASN A 373 13.17 28.83 18.37
CA ASN A 373 13.28 27.80 17.33
C ASN A 373 14.66 27.16 17.24
N LYS A 374 15.64 27.65 18.00
CA LYS A 374 17.00 27.14 17.92
C LYS A 374 17.13 25.82 18.66
N LEU A 375 17.67 24.82 17.96
CA LEU A 375 18.11 23.59 18.62
C LEU A 375 19.29 23.91 19.54
N ILE A 376 19.29 23.33 20.75
CA ILE A 376 20.50 23.30 21.56
C ILE A 376 21.52 22.35 20.92
N GLU A 377 22.80 22.48 21.28
CA GLU A 377 23.87 21.68 20.69
C GLU A 377 23.61 20.17 20.80
N GLU A 378 23.14 19.70 21.97
CA GLU A 378 22.84 18.28 22.15
C GLU A 378 21.63 17.79 21.33
N GLU A 379 20.62 18.64 21.10
CA GLU A 379 19.48 18.31 20.22
C GLU A 379 19.95 18.17 18.77
N ALA A 380 20.79 19.08 18.29
CA ALA A 380 21.35 19.03 16.93
C ALA A 380 22.21 17.78 16.73
N GLU A 381 23.10 17.46 17.66
CA GLU A 381 23.92 16.25 17.61
C GLU A 381 23.08 14.95 17.57
N VAL A 382 21.99 14.90 18.34
CA VAL A 382 21.09 13.74 18.36
C VAL A 382 20.44 13.57 17.00
N MET A 383 19.93 14.65 16.41
CA MET A 383 19.29 14.60 15.09
C MET A 383 20.26 14.18 13.98
N ASP A 384 21.50 14.67 14.01
CA ASP A 384 22.53 14.29 13.04
C ASP A 384 22.87 12.79 13.13
N LYS A 385 23.07 12.28 14.36
CA LYS A 385 23.38 10.86 14.61
C LYS A 385 22.22 9.95 14.18
N LEU A 386 20.98 10.34 14.48
CA LEU A 386 19.80 9.57 14.09
C LEU A 386 19.59 9.57 12.59
N LEU A 387 19.74 10.73 11.92
CA LEU A 387 19.61 10.82 10.47
C LEU A 387 20.63 9.93 9.75
N LEU A 388 21.89 9.97 10.18
CA LEU A 388 22.92 9.09 9.65
C LEU A 388 22.56 7.61 9.84
N SER A 389 22.04 7.24 11.01
CA SER A 389 21.63 5.87 11.32
C SER A 389 20.47 5.39 10.44
N VAL A 390 19.48 6.25 10.21
CA VAL A 390 18.33 6.02 9.32
C VAL A 390 18.81 5.75 7.89
N GLN A 391 19.73 6.57 7.38
CA GLN A 391 20.27 6.45 6.02
C GLN A 391 21.15 5.21 5.82
N GLN A 392 21.81 4.75 6.89
CA GLN A 392 22.69 3.57 6.90
C GLN A 392 21.96 2.25 7.14
N SER A 393 20.71 2.27 7.60
CA SER A 393 19.91 1.05 7.79
C SER A 393 19.66 0.36 6.44
N GLU A 394 20.23 -0.85 6.27
CA GLU A 394 20.10 -1.65 5.03
C GLU A 394 18.64 -1.97 4.73
N LYS A 395 17.90 -2.44 5.74
CA LYS A 395 16.51 -2.84 5.57
C LYS A 395 15.63 -1.64 5.24
N LEU A 396 15.81 -0.51 5.93
CA LEU A 396 15.05 0.70 5.64
C LEU A 396 15.36 1.22 4.23
N LYS A 397 16.64 1.26 3.84
CA LYS A 397 17.05 1.61 2.48
C LYS A 397 16.33 0.74 1.44
N ARG A 398 16.30 -0.58 1.62
CA ARG A 398 15.62 -1.49 0.69
C ARG A 398 14.12 -1.23 0.62
N HIS A 399 13.48 -1.01 1.77
CA HIS A 399 12.04 -0.72 1.84
C HIS A 399 11.69 0.61 1.17
N MET A 400 12.42 1.69 1.49
CA MET A 400 12.17 2.99 0.89
C MET A 400 12.49 2.99 -0.61
N THR A 401 13.55 2.32 -1.04
CA THR A 401 13.86 2.14 -2.47
C THR A 401 12.71 1.43 -3.19
N PHE A 402 12.11 0.40 -2.58
CA PHE A 402 10.96 -0.28 -3.15
C PHE A 402 9.73 0.64 -3.24
N LEU A 403 9.45 1.44 -2.20
CA LEU A 403 8.40 2.46 -2.28
C LEU A 403 8.67 3.39 -3.47
N MET A 404 9.86 3.97 -3.59
CA MET A 404 10.18 4.88 -4.70
C MET A 404 10.04 4.23 -6.09
N GLN A 405 10.21 2.91 -6.20
CA GLN A 405 10.06 2.16 -7.45
C GLN A 405 8.61 1.80 -7.80
N LYS A 406 7.76 1.55 -6.80
CA LYS A 406 6.39 1.05 -6.97
C LYS A 406 5.29 2.03 -6.59
N GLY A 407 5.66 3.06 -5.85
CA GLY A 407 4.77 4.05 -5.28
C GLY A 407 4.69 5.31 -6.10
N LYS A 408 3.52 5.95 -6.06
CA LYS A 408 3.22 7.24 -6.68
C LYS A 408 2.18 7.99 -5.83
N LEU A 409 2.12 9.31 -5.93
CA LEU A 409 1.05 10.10 -5.31
C LEU A 409 -0.35 9.73 -5.84
N TYR A 410 -0.44 9.40 -7.13
CA TYR A 410 -1.66 8.92 -7.78
C TYR A 410 -1.35 7.99 -8.96
N LEU A 411 -2.33 7.20 -9.39
CA LEU A 411 -2.17 6.33 -10.55
C LEU A 411 -3.46 6.16 -11.37
N PRO A 412 -3.47 6.55 -12.66
CA PRO A 412 -4.47 6.11 -13.62
C PRO A 412 -4.20 4.66 -14.04
N TYR A 413 -5.11 3.72 -13.72
CA TYR A 413 -4.96 2.29 -14.02
C TYR A 413 -6.28 1.62 -14.38
N ASN A 414 -6.31 0.98 -15.55
CA ASN A 414 -7.43 0.24 -16.14
C ASN A 414 -8.77 1.00 -16.11
N GLY A 415 -8.71 2.29 -16.42
CA GLY A 415 -9.86 3.19 -16.43
C GLY A 415 -10.18 3.83 -15.07
N ASN A 416 -9.40 3.55 -14.04
CA ASN A 416 -9.63 4.07 -12.68
C ASN A 416 -8.55 5.07 -12.27
N LEU A 417 -8.91 6.04 -11.45
CA LEU A 417 -7.98 6.94 -10.76
C LEU A 417 -7.77 6.46 -9.33
N LEU A 418 -6.53 6.11 -8.98
CA LEU A 418 -6.14 5.67 -7.65
C LEU A 418 -5.52 6.83 -6.89
N ILE A 419 -6.08 7.16 -5.72
CA ILE A 419 -5.61 8.26 -4.85
C ILE A 419 -5.74 7.90 -3.37
N HIS A 420 -4.77 8.31 -2.54
CA HIS A 420 -4.85 8.10 -1.09
C HIS A 420 -5.61 9.20 -0.36
N GLY A 421 -5.01 10.38 -0.19
CA GLY A 421 -5.59 11.45 0.63
C GLY A 421 -6.74 12.17 -0.07
N CYS A 422 -6.42 13.17 -0.88
CA CYS A 422 -7.38 13.97 -1.62
C CYS A 422 -6.76 14.62 -2.86
N ILE A 423 -7.62 15.15 -3.74
CA ILE A 423 -7.20 16.16 -4.72
C ILE A 423 -7.57 17.54 -4.16
N PRO A 424 -6.60 18.44 -3.90
CA PRO A 424 -6.89 19.76 -3.37
C PRO A 424 -7.74 20.59 -4.33
N VAL A 425 -8.93 20.98 -3.88
CA VAL A 425 -9.88 21.81 -4.64
C VAL A 425 -10.43 22.94 -3.79
N ASP A 426 -10.87 24.00 -4.44
CA ASP A 426 -11.60 25.10 -3.80
C ASP A 426 -13.10 24.75 -3.62
N GLU A 427 -13.86 25.68 -3.03
CA GLU A 427 -15.31 25.51 -2.81
C GLU A 427 -16.13 25.43 -4.11
N ASN A 428 -15.55 25.85 -5.25
CA ASN A 428 -16.18 25.74 -6.57
C ASN A 428 -15.81 24.44 -7.30
N GLY A 429 -14.95 23.60 -6.71
CA GLY A 429 -14.44 22.40 -7.36
C GLY A 429 -13.37 22.69 -8.43
N GLU A 430 -12.74 23.86 -8.39
CA GLU A 430 -11.54 24.13 -9.17
C GLU A 430 -10.30 23.63 -8.43
N MET A 431 -9.36 23.04 -9.16
CA MET A 431 -8.14 22.52 -8.55
C MET A 431 -7.30 23.66 -7.98
N GLU A 432 -6.84 23.50 -6.75
CA GLU A 432 -5.99 24.49 -6.10
C GLU A 432 -4.61 24.55 -6.76
N SER A 433 -3.90 25.63 -6.48
CA SER A 433 -2.62 25.96 -7.11
C SER A 433 -1.62 26.40 -6.07
N MET A 434 -0.34 26.11 -6.32
CA MET A 434 0.77 26.53 -5.48
C MET A 434 1.90 27.09 -6.35
N THR A 435 2.63 28.07 -5.82
CA THR A 435 3.82 28.59 -6.50
C THR A 435 5.06 27.84 -6.00
N ILE A 436 5.74 27.13 -6.92
CA ILE A 436 6.95 26.38 -6.67
C ILE A 436 8.04 26.93 -7.62
N ASP A 437 9.20 27.30 -7.09
CA ASP A 437 10.29 27.94 -7.85
C ASP A 437 9.85 29.13 -8.74
N GLY A 438 8.90 29.92 -8.23
CA GLY A 438 8.37 31.10 -8.93
C GLY A 438 7.39 30.79 -10.07
N VAL A 439 7.07 29.51 -10.31
CA VAL A 439 6.08 29.06 -11.30
C VAL A 439 4.84 28.57 -10.56
N LYS A 440 3.67 28.94 -11.07
CA LYS A 440 2.40 28.55 -10.48
C LYS A 440 1.89 27.27 -11.15
N HIS A 441 1.75 26.22 -10.34
CA HIS A 441 1.30 24.89 -10.77
C HIS A 441 -0.13 24.64 -10.30
N TYR A 442 -0.88 23.89 -11.10
CA TYR A 442 -2.32 23.67 -10.87
C TYR A 442 -2.68 22.21 -11.01
N GLY A 443 -3.55 21.71 -10.13
CA GLY A 443 -4.17 20.40 -10.32
C GLY A 443 -3.19 19.26 -10.53
N ARG A 444 -3.38 18.48 -11.60
CA ARG A 444 -2.49 17.37 -11.93
C ARG A 444 -1.02 17.79 -12.05
N ASP A 445 -0.74 18.93 -12.68
CA ASP A 445 0.62 19.44 -12.85
C ASP A 445 1.30 19.72 -11.51
N LEU A 446 0.54 20.21 -10.51
CA LEU A 446 1.04 20.39 -9.15
C LEU A 446 1.42 19.06 -8.48
N LEU A 447 0.58 18.02 -8.65
CA LEU A 447 0.86 16.69 -8.10
C LEU A 447 2.07 16.05 -8.78
N ASP A 448 2.23 16.23 -10.09
CA ASP A 448 3.38 15.74 -10.85
C ASP A 448 4.68 16.40 -10.33
N HIS A 449 4.66 17.72 -10.07
CA HIS A 449 5.81 18.40 -9.46
C HIS A 449 6.10 17.89 -8.05
N PHE A 450 5.08 17.67 -7.20
CA PHE A 450 5.31 17.08 -5.88
C PHE A 450 5.97 15.70 -5.97
N GLU A 451 5.53 14.85 -6.90
CA GLU A 451 6.14 13.54 -7.13
C GLU A 451 7.62 13.66 -7.52
N ASP A 452 7.93 14.59 -8.45
CA ASP A 452 9.28 14.84 -8.93
C ASP A 452 10.20 15.34 -7.79
N TYR A 453 9.75 16.28 -6.97
CA TYR A 453 10.56 16.76 -5.84
C TYR A 453 10.80 15.68 -4.77
N VAL A 454 9.82 14.79 -4.52
CA VAL A 454 10.05 13.63 -3.64
C VAL A 454 11.13 12.71 -4.21
N ARG A 455 11.16 12.49 -5.53
CA ARG A 455 12.24 11.73 -6.20
C ARG A 455 13.59 12.44 -6.09
N VAL A 456 13.63 13.75 -6.34
CA VAL A 456 14.86 14.56 -6.26
C VAL A 456 15.44 14.51 -4.85
N ALA A 457 14.62 14.70 -3.81
CA ALA A 457 15.06 14.61 -2.41
C ALA A 457 15.62 13.22 -2.09
N PHE A 458 14.95 12.16 -2.55
CA PHE A 458 15.39 10.79 -2.32
C PHE A 458 16.76 10.48 -2.94
N ASP A 459 17.01 10.98 -4.16
CA ASP A 459 18.27 10.78 -4.87
C ASP A 459 19.41 11.65 -4.29
N HIS A 460 19.09 12.80 -3.69
CA HIS A 460 20.04 13.75 -3.10
C HIS A 460 19.94 13.81 -1.57
N LYS A 461 19.83 12.65 -0.92
CA LYS A 461 19.59 12.54 0.53
C LYS A 461 20.61 13.19 1.47
N ASP A 462 21.77 13.60 0.95
CA ASP A 462 22.81 14.32 1.72
C ASP A 462 22.52 15.84 1.79
N ILE A 463 21.47 16.32 1.11
CA ILE A 463 21.01 17.72 1.11
C ILE A 463 19.77 17.86 2.00
N GLU A 464 19.86 18.69 3.04
CA GLU A 464 18.86 18.75 4.11
C GLU A 464 17.96 19.99 4.10
N ASP A 465 18.35 21.05 3.38
CA ASP A 465 17.73 22.39 3.45
C ASP A 465 17.29 22.98 2.10
N ASP A 466 17.28 22.16 1.05
CA ASP A 466 16.81 22.55 -0.28
C ASP A 466 15.29 22.47 -0.43
N LEU A 467 14.79 22.95 -1.58
CA LEU A 467 13.35 22.98 -1.82
C LEU A 467 12.76 21.57 -1.91
N ALA A 468 13.51 20.61 -2.46
CA ALA A 468 13.04 19.24 -2.61
C ALA A 468 12.79 18.63 -1.23
N THR A 469 13.76 18.67 -0.33
CA THR A 469 13.65 18.15 1.05
C THR A 469 12.55 18.87 1.85
N ASP A 470 12.40 20.18 1.65
CA ASP A 470 11.33 20.96 2.29
C ASP A 470 9.93 20.58 1.79
N LEU A 471 9.78 20.31 0.49
CA LEU A 471 8.52 19.90 -0.12
C LEU A 471 8.08 18.51 0.34
N VAL A 472 9.02 17.60 0.61
CA VAL A 472 8.68 16.29 1.19
C VAL A 472 8.00 16.46 2.55
N TRP A 473 8.52 17.34 3.41
CA TRP A 473 7.82 17.68 4.66
C TRP A 473 6.52 18.45 4.42
N TYR A 474 6.48 19.35 3.43
CA TYR A 474 5.24 20.06 3.08
C TYR A 474 4.11 19.10 2.73
N LEU A 475 4.39 17.99 2.03
CA LEU A 475 3.36 16.99 1.71
C LEU A 475 2.69 16.39 2.96
N TRP A 476 3.34 16.38 4.12
CA TRP A 476 2.74 15.91 5.37
C TRP A 476 1.71 16.88 5.98
N THR A 477 1.88 18.20 5.81
CA THR A 477 1.18 19.21 6.64
C THR A 477 0.64 20.41 5.86
N GLY A 478 1.07 20.60 4.63
CA GLY A 478 0.75 21.74 3.79
C GLY A 478 -0.69 21.74 3.32
N LYS A 479 -1.32 22.93 3.29
CA LYS A 479 -2.74 23.07 2.94
C LYS A 479 -3.09 22.69 1.50
N TYR A 480 -2.10 22.71 0.59
CA TYR A 480 -2.23 22.29 -0.81
C TYR A 480 -1.69 20.87 -1.05
N SER A 481 -1.32 20.13 0.01
CA SER A 481 -0.89 18.75 -0.13
C SER A 481 -2.07 17.83 -0.46
N SER A 482 -1.88 16.97 -1.46
CA SER A 482 -2.78 15.87 -1.80
C SER A 482 -2.79 14.74 -0.75
N LEU A 483 -1.82 14.70 0.17
CA LEU A 483 -1.73 13.67 1.21
C LEU A 483 -2.32 14.12 2.56
N PHE A 484 -2.38 15.43 2.82
CA PHE A 484 -2.84 15.97 4.10
C PHE A 484 -4.35 16.28 4.14
N GLY A 485 -4.87 16.94 3.09
CA GLY A 485 -6.29 17.24 2.92
C GLY A 485 -6.93 18.15 3.98
N LYS A 486 -6.14 18.90 4.74
CA LYS A 486 -6.63 19.87 5.73
C LYS A 486 -5.90 21.19 5.57
N ARG A 487 -6.44 22.26 6.16
CA ARG A 487 -5.88 23.61 6.03
C ARG A 487 -4.71 23.89 6.98
N ALA A 488 -4.66 23.23 8.13
CA ALA A 488 -3.57 23.33 9.09
C ALA A 488 -3.53 22.10 10.00
N MET A 489 -2.33 21.72 10.45
CA MET A 489 -2.11 20.65 11.42
C MET A 489 -2.06 21.24 12.84
N THR A 490 -3.02 20.90 13.70
CA THR A 490 -3.13 21.52 15.04
C THR A 490 -2.42 20.71 16.13
N THR A 491 -1.23 20.17 15.85
CA THR A 491 -0.52 19.28 16.79
C THR A 491 -0.09 20.00 18.06
N PHE A 492 0.44 21.22 17.95
CA PHE A 492 0.82 22.06 19.09
C PHE A 492 -0.39 22.32 20.00
N GLU A 493 -1.50 22.73 19.40
CA GLU A 493 -2.74 23.03 20.10
C GLU A 493 -3.29 21.80 20.86
N ARG A 494 -3.17 20.61 20.27
CA ARG A 494 -3.59 19.35 20.91
C ARG A 494 -2.74 18.97 22.12
N TYR A 495 -1.48 19.37 22.18
CA TYR A 495 -0.62 19.10 23.33
C TYR A 495 -0.81 20.13 24.44
N PHE A 496 -0.85 21.41 24.06
CA PHE A 496 -0.67 22.49 25.01
C PHE A 496 -1.92 23.35 25.26
N ILE A 497 -3.01 23.17 24.50
CA ILE A 497 -4.22 23.98 24.66
C ILE A 497 -5.40 23.09 25.04
N LYS A 498 -6.03 23.37 26.18
CA LYS A 498 -7.21 22.62 26.65
C LYS A 498 -8.49 22.92 25.85
N ASP A 499 -8.61 24.14 25.31
CA ASP A 499 -9.75 24.57 24.50
C ASP A 499 -9.79 23.80 23.17
N LYS A 500 -10.72 22.84 23.07
CA LYS A 500 -10.90 21.99 21.89
C LYS A 500 -11.27 22.75 20.61
N SER A 501 -11.73 24.01 20.71
CA SER A 501 -11.97 24.83 19.52
C SER A 501 -10.69 25.09 18.73
N ALA A 502 -9.53 25.17 19.41
CA ALA A 502 -8.21 25.32 18.80
C ALA A 502 -7.71 24.03 18.12
N HIS A 503 -8.37 22.88 18.34
CA HIS A 503 -7.98 21.59 17.76
C HIS A 503 -8.67 21.32 16.41
N LYS A 504 -9.50 22.26 15.93
CA LYS A 504 -10.31 22.07 14.74
C LYS A 504 -9.45 22.25 13.49
N GLU A 505 -9.24 21.15 12.78
CA GLU A 505 -8.59 21.14 11.48
C GLU A 505 -9.65 21.23 10.38
N THR A 506 -9.71 22.36 9.68
CA THR A 506 -10.64 22.55 8.56
C THR A 506 -10.24 21.63 7.41
N LYS A 507 -11.16 20.77 6.97
CA LYS A 507 -10.95 19.84 5.85
C LYS A 507 -10.95 20.60 4.52
N ASN A 508 -10.22 20.07 3.53
CA ASN A 508 -10.32 20.53 2.16
C ASN A 508 -11.75 20.29 1.60
N PRO A 509 -12.31 21.20 0.78
CA PRO A 509 -13.61 21.03 0.11
C PRO A 509 -13.80 19.69 -0.60
N TYR A 510 -12.72 19.07 -1.10
CA TYR A 510 -12.71 17.72 -1.68
C TYR A 510 -13.60 16.71 -0.94
N TYR A 511 -13.55 16.68 0.40
CA TYR A 511 -14.24 15.65 1.18
C TYR A 511 -15.77 15.71 1.11
N HIS A 512 -16.35 16.87 0.79
CA HIS A 512 -17.79 16.98 0.54
C HIS A 512 -18.11 16.98 -0.95
N LEU A 513 -17.23 17.56 -1.79
CA LEU A 513 -17.41 17.58 -3.24
C LEU A 513 -17.24 16.20 -3.91
N ARG A 514 -16.55 15.24 -3.28
CA ARG A 514 -16.44 13.86 -3.77
C ARG A 514 -17.76 13.08 -3.78
N GLU A 515 -18.81 13.62 -3.17
CA GLU A 515 -20.18 13.08 -3.26
C GLU A 515 -20.89 13.52 -4.55
N ASP A 516 -20.39 14.57 -5.22
CA ASP A 516 -20.96 15.12 -6.45
C ASP A 516 -20.46 14.37 -7.69
N VAL A 517 -21.40 13.89 -8.50
CA VAL A 517 -21.15 13.14 -9.74
C VAL A 517 -20.40 13.97 -10.77
N ASN A 518 -20.79 15.23 -10.98
CA ASN A 518 -20.17 16.12 -11.96
C ASN A 518 -18.74 16.45 -11.54
N MET A 519 -18.50 16.61 -10.23
CA MET A 519 -17.15 16.81 -9.72
C MET A 519 -16.26 15.59 -9.99
N CYS A 520 -16.74 14.38 -9.70
CA CYS A 520 -15.99 13.15 -9.97
C CYS A 520 -15.71 12.97 -11.46
N ARG A 521 -16.69 13.27 -12.33
CA ARG A 521 -16.52 13.25 -13.80
C ARG A 521 -15.49 14.26 -14.27
N LYS A 522 -15.51 15.49 -13.75
CA LYS A 522 -14.53 16.52 -14.05
C LYS A 522 -13.12 16.04 -13.67
N MET A 523 -12.96 15.53 -12.45
CA MET A 523 -11.70 15.00 -11.96
C MET A 523 -11.17 13.86 -12.85
N LEU A 524 -12.00 12.87 -13.21
CA LEU A 524 -11.59 11.82 -14.14
C LEU A 524 -11.05 12.39 -15.46
N LYS A 525 -11.73 13.38 -16.03
CA LYS A 525 -11.31 14.04 -17.27
C LYS A 525 -9.97 14.78 -17.10
N ASP A 526 -9.78 15.48 -15.98
CA ASP A 526 -8.55 16.22 -15.69
C ASP A 526 -7.32 15.29 -15.55
N PHE A 527 -7.55 14.03 -15.15
CA PHE A 527 -6.53 12.98 -15.11
C PHE A 527 -6.44 12.16 -16.41
N GLY A 528 -7.16 12.53 -17.47
CA GLY A 528 -7.12 11.87 -18.79
C GLY A 528 -7.90 10.56 -18.86
N LEU A 529 -8.86 10.34 -17.96
CA LEU A 529 -9.73 9.16 -17.93
C LEU A 529 -11.11 9.48 -18.51
N ASP A 530 -11.81 8.43 -18.92
CA ASP A 530 -13.19 8.53 -19.42
C ASP A 530 -14.15 8.84 -18.24
N PRO A 531 -14.87 9.98 -18.24
CA PRO A 531 -15.78 10.35 -17.16
C PRO A 531 -17.04 9.47 -17.09
N ASP A 532 -17.44 8.85 -18.20
CA ASP A 532 -18.63 8.01 -18.31
C ASP A 532 -18.35 6.58 -17.85
N GLN A 533 -17.14 6.07 -18.09
CA GLN A 533 -16.75 4.70 -17.74
C GLN A 533 -15.88 4.59 -16.48
N GLY A 534 -15.08 5.62 -16.18
CA GLY A 534 -14.07 5.55 -15.12
C GLY A 534 -14.64 5.68 -13.70
N HIS A 535 -13.82 5.26 -12.74
CA HIS A 535 -14.07 5.36 -11.29
C HIS A 535 -12.85 5.95 -10.58
N ILE A 536 -13.09 6.66 -9.48
CA ILE A 536 -12.05 7.10 -8.56
C ILE A 536 -12.07 6.14 -7.37
N ILE A 537 -10.93 5.54 -7.07
CA ILE A 537 -10.73 4.64 -5.94
C ILE A 537 -9.88 5.41 -4.92
N ASN A 538 -10.51 5.78 -3.80
CA ASN A 538 -9.94 6.67 -2.80
C ASN A 538 -9.70 5.94 -1.47
N GLY A 539 -8.47 6.00 -0.96
CA GLY A 539 -8.09 5.55 0.38
C GLY A 539 -8.36 6.57 1.49
N HIS A 540 -7.60 6.47 2.60
CA HIS A 540 -7.43 7.43 3.70
C HIS A 540 -8.64 7.68 4.62
N THR A 541 -9.85 7.85 4.08
CA THR A 541 -11.01 8.23 4.89
C THR A 541 -11.74 7.00 5.41
N PRO A 542 -11.80 6.75 6.72
CA PRO A 542 -12.58 5.65 7.25
C PRO A 542 -14.07 5.88 6.96
N VAL A 543 -14.75 4.83 6.51
CA VAL A 543 -16.17 4.87 6.17
C VAL A 543 -16.97 4.58 7.44
N LYS A 544 -17.77 5.54 7.89
CA LYS A 544 -18.58 5.39 9.09
C LYS A 544 -19.92 4.74 8.77
N GLU A 545 -19.88 3.44 8.50
CA GLU A 545 -21.08 2.68 8.14
C GLU A 545 -22.13 2.66 9.26
N ILE A 546 -21.70 2.67 10.53
CA ILE A 546 -22.60 2.82 11.70
C ILE A 546 -23.45 4.11 11.59
N ASP A 547 -22.87 5.18 11.05
CA ASP A 547 -23.53 6.48 10.87
C ASP A 547 -24.32 6.55 9.54
N GLY A 548 -24.41 5.45 8.80
CA GLY A 548 -25.12 5.35 7.52
C GLY A 548 -24.31 5.81 6.30
N GLU A 549 -22.99 6.02 6.43
CA GLU A 549 -22.15 6.42 5.30
C GLU A 549 -22.01 5.29 4.27
N ASN A 550 -22.20 5.64 2.98
CA ASN A 550 -21.99 4.71 1.87
C ASN A 550 -20.55 4.83 1.34
N PRO A 551 -19.80 3.72 1.22
CA PRO A 551 -18.48 3.71 0.56
C PRO A 551 -18.58 3.94 -0.96
N ILE A 552 -19.74 3.68 -1.56
CA ILE A 552 -20.01 3.95 -2.98
C ILE A 552 -20.72 5.30 -3.07
N LYS A 553 -20.02 6.31 -3.55
CA LYS A 553 -20.43 7.72 -3.61
C LYS A 553 -20.61 8.17 -5.05
N ALA A 554 -21.23 9.33 -5.25
CA ALA A 554 -21.35 9.98 -6.55
C ALA A 554 -21.83 9.01 -7.66
N GLU A 555 -22.95 8.32 -7.43
CA GLU A 555 -23.54 7.35 -8.36
C GLU A 555 -22.56 6.25 -8.85
N GLY A 556 -21.63 5.85 -7.98
CA GLY A 556 -20.63 4.83 -8.28
C GLY A 556 -19.34 5.36 -8.88
N LYS A 557 -19.19 6.68 -9.09
CA LYS A 557 -17.97 7.30 -9.61
C LYS A 557 -16.85 7.43 -8.58
N MET A 558 -17.19 7.45 -7.30
CA MET A 558 -16.24 7.50 -6.20
C MET A 558 -16.43 6.27 -5.32
N ILE A 559 -15.36 5.50 -5.15
CA ILE A 559 -15.33 4.28 -4.34
C ILE A 559 -14.31 4.50 -3.23
N VAL A 560 -14.78 4.66 -2.01
CA VAL A 560 -13.92 4.79 -0.84
C VAL A 560 -13.63 3.39 -0.31
N ILE A 561 -12.34 3.05 -0.23
CA ILE A 561 -11.84 1.86 0.43
C ILE A 561 -11.08 2.29 1.69
N ASP A 562 -11.26 1.57 2.79
CA ASP A 562 -10.53 1.84 4.02
C ASP A 562 -9.93 0.56 4.59
N GLY A 563 -8.69 0.67 5.04
CA GLY A 563 -8.03 -0.35 5.83
C GLY A 563 -8.55 -0.28 7.25
N GLY A 564 -9.72 -0.85 7.52
CA GLY A 564 -10.19 -1.12 8.88
C GLY A 564 -9.32 -2.15 9.63
N PHE A 565 -8.11 -2.41 9.14
CA PHE A 565 -7.08 -3.22 9.75
C PHE A 565 -6.67 -2.66 11.11
N SER A 566 -6.53 -1.34 11.24
CA SER A 566 -6.10 -0.73 12.51
C SER A 566 -7.15 -0.88 13.60
N LYS A 567 -6.73 -1.44 14.74
CA LYS A 567 -7.55 -1.52 15.97
C LYS A 567 -8.15 -0.16 16.37
N SER A 568 -7.43 0.93 16.13
CA SER A 568 -7.83 2.28 16.54
C SER A 568 -9.09 2.80 15.80
N TYR A 569 -9.32 2.36 14.56
CA TYR A 569 -10.47 2.79 13.75
C TYR A 569 -11.69 1.87 13.88
N GLN A 570 -11.50 0.64 14.37
CA GLN A 570 -12.56 -0.38 14.50
C GLN A 570 -13.76 0.08 15.34
N SER A 571 -13.51 0.89 16.38
CA SER A 571 -14.57 1.44 17.24
C SER A 571 -15.48 2.45 16.52
N THR A 572 -15.00 3.05 15.43
CA THR A 572 -15.70 4.11 14.69
C THR A 572 -16.38 3.59 13.42
N THR A 573 -15.83 2.56 12.79
CA THR A 573 -16.32 2.03 11.49
C THR A 573 -17.35 0.91 11.65
N GLY A 574 -17.25 0.08 12.70
CA GLY A 574 -18.14 -1.06 12.95
C GLY A 574 -17.84 -2.33 12.12
N ILE A 575 -16.94 -2.22 11.15
CA ILE A 575 -16.43 -3.32 10.30
C ILE A 575 -14.90 -3.24 10.21
N ALA A 576 -14.25 -4.32 9.75
CA ALA A 576 -12.80 -4.37 9.54
C ALA A 576 -12.35 -3.76 8.20
N GLY A 577 -13.15 -2.83 7.68
CA GLY A 577 -12.89 -2.07 6.46
C GLY A 577 -13.32 -2.74 5.16
N TYR A 578 -13.01 -2.05 4.06
CA TYR A 578 -13.40 -2.42 2.70
C TYR A 578 -12.19 -2.73 1.81
N THR A 579 -12.28 -3.80 1.04
CA THR A 579 -11.40 -4.03 -0.12
C THR A 579 -12.21 -4.03 -1.41
N LEU A 580 -11.56 -3.76 -2.53
CA LEU A 580 -12.18 -3.82 -3.85
C LEU A 580 -11.56 -4.95 -4.66
N LEU A 581 -12.40 -5.67 -5.39
CA LEU A 581 -11.98 -6.64 -6.41
C LEU A 581 -12.47 -6.17 -7.77
N TYR A 582 -11.54 -6.02 -8.73
CA TYR A 582 -11.88 -5.68 -10.11
C TYR A 582 -11.45 -6.79 -11.07
N ASN A 583 -12.41 -7.56 -11.58
CA ASN A 583 -12.16 -8.67 -12.48
C ASN A 583 -12.78 -8.42 -13.87
N SER A 584 -12.66 -9.40 -14.77
CA SER A 584 -13.18 -9.29 -16.14
C SER A 584 -14.70 -9.06 -16.27
N PHE A 585 -15.48 -9.22 -15.20
CA PHE A 585 -16.93 -9.03 -15.18
C PHE A 585 -17.38 -7.74 -14.46
N GLY A 586 -16.47 -6.99 -13.86
CA GLY A 586 -16.80 -5.78 -13.10
C GLY A 586 -16.17 -5.73 -11.71
N MET A 587 -16.68 -4.80 -10.91
CA MET A 587 -16.15 -4.42 -9.60
C MET A 587 -17.04 -4.89 -8.45
N GLN A 588 -16.40 -5.43 -7.41
CA GLN A 588 -17.06 -5.88 -6.19
C GLN A 588 -16.35 -5.33 -4.97
N LEU A 589 -17.08 -4.57 -4.17
CA LEU A 589 -16.63 -4.10 -2.87
C LEU A 589 -16.92 -5.19 -1.83
N VAL A 590 -15.90 -5.56 -1.05
CA VAL A 590 -15.97 -6.59 -0.04
C VAL A 590 -15.78 -5.94 1.32
N ALA A 591 -16.84 -5.98 2.14
CA ALA A 591 -16.76 -5.59 3.55
C ALA A 591 -16.21 -6.76 4.36
N HIS A 592 -15.18 -6.51 5.16
CA HIS A 592 -14.59 -7.53 6.02
C HIS A 592 -15.15 -7.43 7.44
N GLN A 593 -15.44 -8.58 8.02
CA GLN A 593 -15.59 -8.67 9.46
C GLN A 593 -14.24 -8.78 10.15
N HIS A 594 -14.23 -8.48 11.45
CA HIS A 594 -13.06 -8.52 12.30
C HIS A 594 -12.29 -9.83 12.15
N PHE A 595 -11.02 -9.71 11.76
CA PHE A 595 -10.11 -10.84 11.77
C PHE A 595 -9.77 -11.16 13.23
N ASN A 596 -10.43 -12.18 13.80
CA ASN A 596 -10.23 -12.58 15.19
C ASN A 596 -8.79 -13.05 15.43
N SER A 597 -8.39 -14.13 14.75
CA SER A 597 -7.02 -14.63 14.79
C SER A 597 -6.80 -15.74 13.76
N LYS A 598 -5.54 -15.94 13.41
CA LYS A 598 -5.09 -17.12 12.64
C LYS A 598 -5.52 -18.43 13.31
N LYS A 599 -5.46 -18.51 14.65
CA LYS A 599 -5.88 -19.70 15.42
C LYS A 599 -7.36 -20.02 15.22
N HIS A 600 -8.23 -19.00 15.17
CA HIS A 600 -9.66 -19.18 14.90
C HIS A 600 -9.89 -19.83 13.53
N VAL A 601 -9.28 -19.28 12.46
CA VAL A 601 -9.40 -19.82 11.09
C VAL A 601 -8.88 -21.26 11.00
N LEU A 602 -7.78 -21.56 11.69
CA LEU A 602 -7.20 -22.90 11.70
C LEU A 602 -8.11 -23.95 12.36
N LEU A 603 -8.80 -23.59 13.45
CA LEU A 603 -9.65 -24.50 14.22
C LEU A 603 -11.07 -24.61 13.66
N ASN A 604 -11.69 -23.48 13.33
CA ASN A 604 -13.11 -23.40 12.98
C ASN A 604 -13.36 -23.35 11.47
N GLY A 605 -12.29 -23.25 10.66
CA GLY A 605 -12.37 -23.08 9.20
C GLY A 605 -12.46 -21.62 8.79
N ALA A 606 -12.45 -21.36 7.48
CA ALA A 606 -12.62 -20.01 6.95
C ALA A 606 -14.03 -19.45 7.27
N ASP A 607 -14.07 -18.24 7.83
CA ASP A 607 -15.31 -17.52 8.10
C ASP A 607 -16.04 -17.12 6.81
N GLU A 608 -17.35 -17.04 6.90
CA GLU A 608 -18.25 -16.80 5.77
C GLU A 608 -18.69 -15.35 5.62
N LEU A 609 -18.39 -14.53 6.62
CA LEU A 609 -19.09 -13.28 6.89
C LEU A 609 -18.45 -12.07 6.17
N SER A 610 -18.22 -12.18 4.87
CA SER A 610 -17.90 -11.01 4.03
C SER A 610 -19.15 -10.56 3.27
N ILE A 611 -19.60 -9.33 3.48
CA ILE A 611 -20.71 -8.76 2.68
C ILE A 611 -20.13 -8.24 1.38
N ARG A 612 -20.66 -8.70 0.24
CA ARG A 612 -20.23 -8.25 -1.09
C ARG A 612 -21.26 -7.29 -1.68
N ARG A 613 -20.81 -6.12 -2.11
CA ARG A 613 -21.61 -5.13 -2.85
C ARG A 613 -21.09 -5.07 -4.28
N VAL A 614 -21.98 -5.24 -5.24
CA VAL A 614 -21.64 -5.03 -6.66
C VAL A 614 -21.57 -3.52 -6.87
N VAL A 615 -20.40 -3.03 -7.31
CA VAL A 615 -20.19 -1.62 -7.62
C VAL A 615 -20.56 -1.36 -9.08
N ASP A 616 -20.02 -2.21 -9.96
CA ASP A 616 -20.29 -2.19 -11.38
C ASP A 616 -20.27 -3.61 -11.94
N LYS A 617 -21.11 -3.86 -12.94
CA LYS A 617 -21.22 -5.12 -13.65
C LYS A 617 -21.21 -4.88 -15.15
N GLU A 618 -20.11 -5.30 -15.75
CA GLU A 618 -19.90 -5.19 -17.18
C GLU A 618 -20.80 -6.15 -17.96
N LEU A 619 -21.56 -5.61 -18.92
CA LEU A 619 -22.41 -6.42 -19.81
C LEU A 619 -21.57 -7.32 -20.73
N LYS A 620 -20.36 -6.87 -21.08
CA LYS A 620 -19.39 -7.61 -21.88
C LYS A 620 -18.13 -7.84 -21.07
N ARG A 621 -17.68 -9.09 -21.01
CA ARG A 621 -16.47 -9.47 -20.29
C ARG A 621 -15.23 -8.74 -20.84
N LYS A 622 -14.52 -8.00 -19.98
CA LYS A 622 -13.26 -7.32 -20.33
C LYS A 622 -12.13 -8.30 -20.62
N LYS A 623 -11.33 -7.96 -21.62
CA LYS A 623 -10.15 -8.68 -22.06
C LYS A 623 -8.88 -7.92 -21.71
N ILE A 624 -7.72 -8.54 -21.87
CA ILE A 624 -6.43 -7.87 -21.69
C ILE A 624 -6.33 -6.66 -22.63
N ARG A 625 -6.85 -6.73 -23.85
CA ARG A 625 -6.84 -5.59 -24.78
C ARG A 625 -7.50 -4.31 -24.27
N ASP A 626 -8.41 -4.43 -23.29
CA ASP A 626 -9.14 -3.31 -22.71
C ASP A 626 -8.40 -2.70 -21.50
N THR A 627 -7.17 -3.14 -21.21
CA THR A 627 -6.34 -2.68 -20.08
C THR A 627 -5.15 -1.86 -20.54
N ASN A 628 -4.49 -1.13 -19.63
CA ASN A 628 -3.25 -0.40 -19.94
C ASN A 628 -2.17 -1.32 -20.51
N THR A 629 -1.96 -2.49 -19.89
CA THR A 629 -1.04 -3.50 -20.42
C THR A 629 -1.46 -4.00 -21.80
N GLY A 630 -2.77 -4.06 -22.10
CA GLY A 630 -3.26 -4.38 -23.43
C GLY A 630 -2.89 -3.33 -24.47
N GLN A 631 -2.95 -2.06 -24.10
CA GLN A 631 -2.53 -0.95 -24.97
C GLN A 631 -1.02 -1.05 -25.27
N GLU A 632 -0.17 -1.26 -24.25
CA GLU A 632 1.27 -1.46 -24.44
C GLU A 632 1.58 -2.68 -25.34
N ILE A 633 0.85 -3.78 -25.16
CA ILE A 633 1.00 -4.97 -26.01
C ILE A 633 0.56 -4.65 -27.45
N GLN A 634 -0.52 -3.88 -27.63
CA GLN A 634 -1.00 -3.49 -28.96
C GLN A 634 0.01 -2.59 -29.68
N GLU A 635 0.59 -1.60 -29.00
CA GLU A 635 1.66 -0.76 -29.56
C GLU A 635 2.85 -1.61 -29.99
N LYS A 636 3.26 -2.59 -29.17
CA LYS A 636 4.33 -3.54 -29.53
C LYS A 636 3.95 -4.36 -30.77
N ILE A 637 2.71 -4.84 -30.88
CA ILE A 637 2.22 -5.57 -32.06
C ILE A 637 2.28 -4.69 -33.32
N ASP A 638 1.91 -3.42 -33.21
CA ASP A 638 1.87 -2.52 -34.35
C ASP A 638 3.29 -2.24 -34.89
N ILE A 639 4.26 -2.01 -33.99
CA ILE A 639 5.69 -1.95 -34.33
C ILE A 639 6.16 -3.30 -34.94
N LEU A 640 5.73 -4.40 -34.33
CA LEU A 640 5.76 -5.79 -34.80
C LEU A 640 5.51 -5.95 -36.31
N LYS A 641 4.30 -5.54 -36.68
CA LYS A 641 3.76 -5.67 -38.03
C LYS A 641 4.43 -4.73 -39.01
N GLU A 642 4.83 -3.55 -38.55
CA GLU A 642 5.63 -2.64 -39.37
C GLU A 642 6.99 -3.25 -39.73
N LEU A 643 7.70 -3.83 -38.75
CA LEU A 643 8.95 -4.55 -39.01
C LEU A 643 8.74 -5.72 -39.99
N MET A 644 7.67 -6.50 -39.80
CA MET A 644 7.31 -7.61 -40.69
C MET A 644 7.13 -7.13 -42.14
N HIS A 645 6.40 -6.04 -42.32
CA HIS A 645 6.14 -5.48 -43.65
C HIS A 645 7.42 -4.96 -44.32
N ASP A 646 8.24 -4.20 -43.58
CA ASP A 646 9.42 -3.51 -44.09
C ASP A 646 10.61 -4.43 -44.40
N ARG A 647 10.74 -5.58 -43.72
CA ARG A 647 11.91 -6.48 -43.86
C ARG A 647 11.63 -7.83 -44.52
N TYR A 648 10.39 -8.31 -44.49
CA TYR A 648 10.09 -9.72 -44.82
C TYR A 648 8.91 -9.93 -45.78
N VAL A 649 8.21 -8.85 -46.16
CA VAL A 649 7.06 -8.91 -47.08
C VAL A 649 7.28 -8.07 -48.34
N ASN A 650 8.10 -7.02 -48.25
CA ASN A 650 8.50 -6.18 -49.39
C ASN A 650 9.73 -6.70 -50.13
#